data_AF-A0A251PC65-F1
#
_entry.id   AF-A0A251PC65-F1
#
_cell.length_a   1.000
_cell.length_b   1.000
_cell.length_c   1.000
_cell.angle_alpha   90.00
_cell.angle_beta   90.00
_cell.angle_gamma   90.00
#
_symmetry.space_group_name_H-M   'P 1'
#
loop_
_entity.id
_entity.type
_entity.pdbx_description
1 polymer ?
#
loop_
_entity_poly.entity_id
_entity_poly.type
_entity_poly.pdbx_seq_one_letter_code
_entity_poly.pdbx_strand_id
1 'polypeptide(L)'
;MAMASKTRNMLENLVREGSFKWLLGNRSPFDEELEEMERSPSAQTNWVPELSPIANIVVRRCSKILGVPTTELREGFNSEASESIKLPLCYAKNFLEYCCFRALALSTQVTGHLADRKFRRLTYDMMLAWEAPAATSQAILTGPTAFVQLDEDLSVGVEAFSRIASAVPTIANVIISENIFEVLTASTGGRLQFSTYDKYLSGLERAIRKMRTQSESSLLSAMRSPRGEKILEVDGTVTTQPVLEHVGISTWPGRLILTDHAFYFEALRVVSYDKAKRYDLSDDLKQVVKPELTGPWGTRLFDKAVFYKSISLSEPAVIEFPELKGHTRRDYWLAIIREILYVHRFINNFQIKGVKRDEALSKAVLGILRLQAIQEICSANPLRYEALLMFNLCDQLPGGDLILETLADMSTVRELDRSSYSKPGGGMYSISALDMISNLGFAFGTSSNNSVEAGLAVGEITVGEVTLLERAVKESKNNYEKVAQAQATVDGVKVEGIDTNFAVMKELLFPFMELGKCLLSLAFWEDPMKSLVFCGVFTYIICRGWLSYAFALMLVFIAVFMVLTRYFSQGKSIHEVKVLAPPAMNTMEQLLAVQNAISQAEGIIQDGNVVLLKIRALLLSLFPQASEKFAVALVVAALTLAFMPSRYVFLLMFLEMFTRYSPMRRASTERWMRRLREWWFSIPAAPVILEREKEEKKKK
;
A
#
# COMPACT_ATOMS: atom_id res chain seq x y z
N MET A 1 22.72 57.76 32.40
CA MET A 1 21.99 56.54 31.97
C MET A 1 22.67 55.85 30.77
N ALA A 2 23.92 55.39 30.90
CA ALA A 2 24.59 54.61 29.84
C ALA A 2 25.50 53.48 30.35
N MET A 3 25.67 53.32 31.67
CA MET A 3 26.47 52.22 32.26
C MET A 3 25.65 51.02 32.76
N ALA A 4 24.34 51.19 32.99
CA ALA A 4 23.49 50.10 33.51
C ALA A 4 22.96 49.13 32.43
N SER A 5 23.04 49.51 31.15
CA SER A 5 22.64 48.64 30.02
C SER A 5 23.75 47.70 29.57
N LYS A 6 25.02 48.07 29.80
CA LYS A 6 26.18 47.31 29.32
C LYS A 6 26.46 46.06 30.18
N THR A 7 26.22 46.14 31.49
CA THR A 7 26.31 45.00 32.42
C THR A 7 25.15 44.03 32.27
N ARG A 8 23.95 44.50 31.90
CA ARG A 8 22.79 43.66 31.66
C ARG A 8 22.94 42.81 30.39
N ASN A 9 23.46 43.41 29.30
CA ASN A 9 23.74 42.68 28.06
C ASN A 9 24.93 41.69 28.17
N MET A 10 25.91 41.95 29.04
CA MET A 10 26.99 40.98 29.29
C MET A 10 26.49 39.76 30.08
N LEU A 11 25.57 39.96 31.03
CA LEU A 11 24.98 38.86 31.81
C LEU A 11 23.97 38.06 30.97
N GLU A 12 23.26 38.72 30.06
CA GLU A 12 22.32 38.09 29.12
C GLU A 12 23.06 37.30 28.02
N ASN A 13 24.24 37.76 27.57
CA ASN A 13 25.09 36.99 26.67
C ASN A 13 25.77 35.79 27.35
N LEU A 14 26.10 35.89 28.65
CA LEU A 14 26.65 34.76 29.42
C LEU A 14 25.62 33.67 29.75
N VAL A 15 24.33 34.02 29.75
CA VAL A 15 23.20 33.08 29.94
C VAL A 15 22.75 32.47 28.60
N ARG A 16 23.05 33.13 27.47
CA ARG A 16 22.67 32.68 26.12
C ARG A 16 23.74 31.80 25.45
N GLU A 17 24.98 31.86 25.90
CA GLU A 17 26.02 30.86 25.60
C GLU A 17 26.14 29.88 26.76
N GLY A 18 25.84 28.60 26.52
CA GLY A 18 25.82 27.52 27.51
C GLY A 18 27.18 27.17 28.12
N SER A 19 27.76 28.08 28.90
CA SER A 19 29.11 27.99 29.48
C SER A 19 29.17 27.36 30.87
N PHE A 20 28.05 26.84 31.40
CA PHE A 20 28.03 26.08 32.67
C PHE A 20 27.92 24.55 32.47
N LYS A 21 27.86 24.04 31.23
CA LYS A 21 27.85 22.58 30.96
C LYS A 21 29.18 21.87 31.31
N TRP A 22 30.30 22.58 31.41
CA TRP A 22 31.60 21.95 31.70
C TRP A 22 31.85 21.66 33.19
N LEU A 23 31.09 22.30 34.10
CA LEU A 23 31.23 22.12 35.56
C LEU A 23 30.30 21.03 36.14
N LEU A 24 29.31 20.60 35.36
CA LEU A 24 28.46 19.45 35.64
C LEU A 24 28.70 18.43 34.53
N GLY A 25 29.86 17.77 34.57
CA GLY A 25 30.14 16.65 33.68
C GLY A 25 29.09 15.56 33.91
N ASN A 26 28.06 15.50 33.05
CA ASN A 26 27.20 14.33 32.94
C ASN A 26 28.09 13.17 32.46
N ARG A 27 28.59 12.37 33.40
CA ARG A 27 29.19 11.08 33.10
C ARG A 27 28.15 10.21 32.40
N SER A 28 28.53 9.47 31.36
CA SER A 28 27.58 8.60 30.70
C SER A 28 27.27 7.40 31.62
N PRO A 29 26.02 6.88 31.61
CA PRO A 29 25.68 5.70 32.40
C PRO A 29 26.46 4.45 31.98
N PHE A 30 27.00 4.45 30.75
CA PHE A 30 27.90 3.40 30.29
C PHE A 30 29.29 3.48 30.94
N ASP A 31 29.81 4.67 31.20
CA ASP A 31 31.14 4.83 31.82
C ASP A 31 31.13 4.38 33.28
N GLU A 32 30.07 4.69 34.02
CA GLU A 32 29.92 4.23 35.41
C GLU A 32 29.78 2.71 35.50
N GLU A 33 28.98 2.10 34.61
CA GLU A 33 28.82 0.64 34.57
C GLU A 33 30.08 -0.08 34.05
N LEU A 34 30.82 0.52 33.12
CA LEU A 34 32.09 0.01 32.63
C LEU A 34 33.14 0.03 33.75
N GLU A 35 33.28 1.15 34.45
CA GLU A 35 34.18 1.27 35.60
C GLU A 35 33.80 0.31 36.73
N GLU A 36 32.50 0.11 37.00
CA GLU A 36 32.01 -0.89 37.97
C GLU A 36 32.35 -2.32 37.51
N MET A 37 32.28 -2.58 36.20
CA MET A 37 32.59 -3.88 35.62
C MET A 37 34.08 -4.19 35.68
N GLU A 38 34.95 -3.21 35.37
CA GLU A 38 36.41 -3.34 35.46
C GLU A 38 36.89 -3.48 36.92
N ARG A 39 36.21 -2.84 37.88
CA ARG A 39 36.54 -2.93 39.31
C ARG A 39 35.99 -4.17 40.02
N SER A 40 35.13 -4.96 39.37
CA SER A 40 34.53 -6.17 39.97
C SER A 40 35.53 -7.34 39.99
N PRO A 41 35.65 -8.12 41.09
CA PRO A 41 36.57 -9.26 41.17
C PRO A 41 36.23 -10.43 40.22
N SER A 42 35.06 -10.40 39.57
CA SER A 42 34.61 -11.31 38.52
C SER A 42 34.71 -10.73 37.10
N ALA A 43 35.44 -9.61 36.90
CA ALA A 43 35.59 -8.93 35.62
C ALA A 43 36.09 -9.85 34.50
N GLN A 44 37.06 -10.72 34.80
CA GLN A 44 37.64 -11.66 33.83
C GLN A 44 36.66 -12.74 33.33
N THR A 45 35.68 -13.13 34.15
CA THR A 45 34.71 -14.18 33.80
C THR A 45 33.49 -13.62 33.06
N ASN A 46 33.23 -12.32 33.20
CA ASN A 46 32.06 -11.65 32.65
C ASN A 46 32.35 -10.86 31.35
N TRP A 47 33.62 -10.74 30.96
CA TRP A 47 34.05 -10.02 29.76
C TRP A 47 34.28 -10.99 28.59
N VAL A 48 33.59 -10.73 27.47
CA VAL A 48 33.73 -11.50 26.23
C VAL A 48 34.62 -10.70 25.27
N PRO A 49 35.85 -11.17 24.96
CA PRO A 49 36.83 -10.40 24.19
C PRO A 49 36.41 -10.14 22.75
N GLU A 50 35.52 -10.96 22.18
CA GLU A 50 34.99 -10.78 20.83
C GLU A 50 34.00 -9.61 20.73
N LEU A 51 33.43 -9.17 21.86
CA LEU A 51 32.40 -8.12 21.93
C LEU A 51 33.00 -6.73 22.17
N SER A 52 32.31 -5.70 21.67
CA SER A 52 32.62 -4.30 22.01
C SER A 52 32.29 -4.00 23.49
N PRO A 53 32.82 -2.91 24.07
CA PRO A 53 32.49 -2.54 25.46
C PRO A 53 30.99 -2.33 25.70
N ILE A 54 30.30 -1.68 24.76
CA ILE A 54 28.84 -1.45 24.83
C ILE A 54 28.10 -2.79 24.75
N ALA A 55 28.53 -3.70 23.87
CA ALA A 55 27.94 -5.03 23.77
C ALA A 55 28.17 -5.88 25.03
N ASN A 56 29.35 -5.81 25.66
CA ASN A 56 29.62 -6.47 26.94
C ASN A 56 28.70 -5.95 28.06
N ILE A 57 28.50 -4.64 28.15
CA ILE A 57 27.58 -4.03 29.12
C ILE A 57 26.14 -4.53 28.89
N VAL A 58 25.67 -4.52 27.65
CA VAL A 58 24.34 -5.02 27.31
C VAL A 58 24.18 -6.50 27.63
N VAL A 59 25.16 -7.35 27.28
CA VAL A 59 25.13 -8.78 27.62
C VAL A 59 25.10 -8.99 29.14
N ARG A 60 25.86 -8.21 29.92
CA ARG A 60 25.80 -8.26 31.39
C ARG A 60 24.43 -7.87 31.92
N ARG A 61 23.78 -6.85 31.36
CA ARG A 61 22.40 -6.47 31.71
C ARG A 61 21.42 -7.59 31.36
N CYS A 62 21.55 -8.21 30.19
CA CYS A 62 20.75 -9.39 29.79
C CYS A 62 20.96 -10.57 30.76
N SER A 63 22.21 -10.86 31.13
CA SER A 63 22.55 -11.88 32.13
C SER A 63 21.89 -11.63 33.48
N LYS A 64 21.92 -10.38 33.97
CA LYS A 64 21.23 -9.97 35.21
C LYS A 64 19.72 -10.17 35.13
N ILE A 65 19.09 -9.85 34.00
CA ILE A 65 17.64 -10.03 33.77
C ILE A 65 17.28 -11.51 33.75
N LEU A 66 18.09 -12.34 33.07
CA LEU A 66 17.85 -13.77 32.93
C LEU A 66 18.20 -14.57 34.20
N GLY A 67 19.01 -14.01 35.10
CA GLY A 67 19.52 -14.72 36.27
C GLY A 67 20.56 -15.81 35.93
N VAL A 68 21.15 -15.74 34.73
CA VAL A 68 22.09 -16.73 34.18
C VAL A 68 23.44 -16.05 33.94
N PRO A 69 24.58 -16.62 34.37
CA PRO A 69 25.90 -16.02 34.14
C PRO A 69 26.26 -15.96 32.64
N THR A 70 27.07 -14.98 32.25
CA THR A 70 27.48 -14.77 30.85
C THR A 70 28.16 -15.99 30.23
N THR A 71 28.89 -16.78 31.01
CA THR A 71 29.54 -18.02 30.55
C THR A 71 28.52 -19.08 30.13
N GLU A 72 27.46 -19.27 30.91
CA GLU A 72 26.40 -20.23 30.61
C GLU A 72 25.54 -19.75 29.43
N LEU A 73 25.32 -18.44 29.27
CA LEU A 73 24.70 -17.89 28.06
C LEU A 73 25.54 -18.17 26.81
N ARG A 74 26.87 -18.08 26.91
CA ARG A 74 27.80 -18.39 25.81
C ARG A 74 27.78 -19.87 25.46
N GLU A 75 27.80 -20.74 26.47
CA GLU A 75 27.69 -22.19 26.30
C GLU A 75 26.34 -22.58 25.68
N GLY A 76 25.25 -21.99 26.18
CA GLY A 76 23.90 -22.13 25.62
C GLY A 76 23.87 -21.78 24.13
N PHE A 77 24.34 -20.59 23.76
CA PHE A 77 24.42 -20.17 22.36
C PHE A 77 25.26 -21.14 21.51
N ASN A 78 26.44 -21.54 21.99
CA ASN A 78 27.31 -22.47 21.27
C ASN A 78 26.69 -23.87 21.11
N SER A 79 25.78 -24.27 22.00
CA SER A 79 25.08 -25.56 21.92
C SER A 79 23.84 -25.51 21.02
N GLU A 80 23.09 -24.41 21.04
CA GLU A 80 21.80 -24.26 20.33
C GLU A 80 21.97 -23.73 18.90
N ALA A 81 22.99 -22.91 18.63
CA ALA A 81 23.17 -22.30 17.31
C ALA A 81 23.67 -23.30 16.24
N SER A 82 23.26 -23.08 14.99
CA SER A 82 23.81 -23.79 13.83
C SER A 82 25.24 -23.34 13.51
N GLU A 83 26.03 -24.18 12.84
CA GLU A 83 27.43 -23.86 12.51
C GLU A 83 27.57 -22.62 11.60
N SER A 84 26.56 -22.32 10.78
CA SER A 84 26.51 -21.10 9.96
C SER A 84 26.40 -19.81 10.79
N ILE A 85 25.81 -19.87 11.99
CA ILE A 85 25.61 -18.72 12.87
C ILE A 85 26.84 -18.49 13.77
N LYS A 86 27.69 -19.52 13.97
CA LYS A 86 28.91 -19.47 14.81
C LYS A 86 30.15 -18.92 14.10
N LEU A 87 30.03 -18.54 12.82
CA LEU A 87 31.16 -18.01 12.05
C LEU A 87 31.81 -16.81 12.76
N PRO A 88 33.16 -16.76 12.87
CA PRO A 88 33.86 -15.71 13.63
C PRO A 88 33.50 -14.28 13.23
N LEU A 89 33.18 -14.06 11.95
CA LEU A 89 32.80 -12.74 11.42
C LEU A 89 31.43 -12.24 11.91
N CYS A 90 30.51 -13.15 12.25
CA CYS A 90 29.15 -12.82 12.70
C CYS A 90 28.89 -13.21 14.16
N TYR A 91 29.84 -13.91 14.80
CA TYR A 91 29.70 -14.45 16.15
C TYR A 91 29.28 -13.39 17.18
N ALA A 92 30.00 -12.27 17.24
CA ALA A 92 29.72 -11.19 18.19
C ALA A 92 28.29 -10.65 18.06
N LYS A 93 27.82 -10.46 16.81
CA LYS A 93 26.48 -9.97 16.50
C LYS A 93 25.41 -10.99 16.86
N ASN A 94 25.60 -12.25 16.47
CA ASN A 94 24.63 -13.32 16.69
C ASN A 94 24.53 -13.70 18.17
N PHE A 95 25.65 -13.71 18.90
CA PHE A 95 25.66 -13.93 20.34
C PHE A 95 24.98 -12.79 21.10
N LEU A 96 25.21 -11.54 20.67
CA LEU A 96 24.49 -10.39 21.22
C LEU A 96 22.97 -10.51 20.97
N GLU A 97 22.56 -10.84 19.74
CA GLU A 97 21.15 -11.08 19.40
C GLU A 97 20.53 -12.17 20.30
N TYR A 98 21.22 -13.29 20.47
CA TYR A 98 20.79 -14.37 21.36
C TYR A 98 20.51 -13.88 22.78
N CYS A 99 21.45 -13.13 23.37
CA CYS A 99 21.31 -12.57 24.70
C CYS A 99 20.16 -11.55 24.78
N CYS A 100 20.08 -10.63 23.82
CA CYS A 100 19.06 -9.59 23.75
C CYS A 100 17.66 -10.20 23.64
N PHE A 101 17.46 -11.14 22.72
CA PHE A 101 16.17 -11.77 22.51
C PHE A 101 15.74 -12.57 23.74
N ARG A 102 16.59 -13.38 24.37
CA ARG A 102 16.17 -14.08 25.61
C ARG A 102 15.78 -13.10 26.72
N ALA A 103 16.54 -12.02 26.91
CA ALA A 103 16.22 -11.03 27.94
C ALA A 103 14.93 -10.25 27.65
N LEU A 104 14.69 -9.86 26.39
CA LEU A 104 13.44 -9.23 25.96
C LEU A 104 12.23 -10.14 26.18
N ALA A 105 12.39 -11.46 26.09
CA ALA A 105 11.32 -12.44 26.28
C ALA A 105 10.76 -12.36 27.68
N LEU A 106 11.66 -12.35 28.65
CA LEU A 106 11.31 -12.28 30.05
C LEU A 106 10.80 -10.89 30.41
N SER A 107 11.44 -9.85 29.87
CA SER A 107 11.12 -8.46 30.21
C SER A 107 9.72 -8.05 29.71
N THR A 108 9.28 -8.59 28.58
CA THR A 108 7.96 -8.29 27.98
C THR A 108 6.80 -9.02 28.65
N GLN A 109 7.06 -10.06 29.46
CA GLN A 109 6.04 -10.73 30.28
C GLN A 109 5.58 -9.86 31.45
N VAL A 110 6.38 -8.87 31.86
CA VAL A 110 6.00 -7.95 32.93
C VAL A 110 4.95 -6.96 32.43
N THR A 111 3.81 -6.89 33.12
CA THR A 111 2.73 -5.95 32.83
C THR A 111 3.25 -4.51 32.93
N GLY A 112 3.03 -3.70 31.89
CA GLY A 112 3.44 -2.30 31.89
C GLY A 112 4.94 -2.05 31.64
N HIS A 113 5.67 -3.02 31.07
CA HIS A 113 7.09 -2.87 30.72
C HIS A 113 7.40 -1.60 29.88
N LEU A 114 6.48 -1.16 29.02
CA LEU A 114 6.65 0.08 28.24
C LEU A 114 6.66 1.35 29.11
N ALA A 115 6.02 1.33 30.28
CA ALA A 115 6.03 2.45 31.23
C ALA A 115 7.38 2.57 31.95
N ASP A 116 8.12 1.46 32.06
CA ASP A 116 9.43 1.43 32.71
C ASP A 116 10.50 2.08 31.83
N ARG A 117 11.06 3.19 32.29
CA ARG A 117 12.16 3.90 31.62
C ARG A 117 13.40 3.02 31.48
N LYS A 118 13.65 2.09 32.42
CA LYS A 118 14.79 1.17 32.35
C LYS A 118 14.65 0.21 31.18
N PHE A 119 13.45 -0.33 30.95
CA PHE A 119 13.15 -1.16 29.79
C PHE A 119 13.33 -0.38 28.48
N ARG A 120 12.79 0.84 28.39
CA ARG A 120 12.96 1.69 27.20
C ARG A 120 14.43 1.99 26.91
N ARG A 121 15.22 2.32 27.94
CA ARG A 121 16.66 2.55 27.78
C ARG A 121 17.41 1.28 27.42
N LEU A 122 17.10 0.14 28.04
CA LEU A 122 17.69 -1.16 27.72
C LEU A 122 17.49 -1.51 26.24
N THR A 123 16.27 -1.39 25.71
CA THR A 123 16.01 -1.73 24.30
C THR A 123 16.74 -0.81 23.32
N TYR A 124 16.92 0.48 23.67
CA TYR A 124 17.73 1.41 22.89
C TYR A 124 19.24 1.06 22.94
N ASP A 125 19.74 0.74 24.14
CA ASP A 125 21.14 0.35 24.32
C ASP A 125 21.46 -0.98 23.61
N MET A 126 20.49 -1.92 23.56
CA MET A 126 20.58 -3.12 22.73
C MET A 126 20.74 -2.79 21.24
N MET A 127 20.03 -1.79 20.72
CA MET A 127 20.18 -1.33 19.33
C MET A 127 21.56 -0.70 19.10
N LEU A 128 22.04 0.13 20.03
CA LEU A 128 23.39 0.72 19.94
C LEU A 128 24.48 -0.36 19.96
N ALA A 129 24.36 -1.36 20.83
CA ALA A 129 25.28 -2.49 20.87
C ALA A 129 25.26 -3.29 19.56
N TRP A 130 24.10 -3.41 18.91
CA TRP A 130 23.94 -4.15 17.66
C TRP A 130 24.57 -3.45 16.45
N GLU A 131 24.63 -2.11 16.43
CA GLU A 131 25.33 -1.33 15.40
C GLU A 131 26.84 -1.61 15.39
N ALA A 132 27.45 -1.78 16.57
CA ALA A 132 28.87 -2.04 16.74
C ALA A 132 29.12 -3.20 17.74
N PRO A 133 28.83 -4.45 17.35
CA PRO A 133 28.80 -5.57 18.30
C PRO A 133 30.18 -6.15 18.58
N ALA A 134 31.12 -6.06 17.64
CA ALA A 134 32.45 -6.66 17.76
C ALA A 134 33.50 -5.67 18.28
N ALA A 135 34.52 -6.18 18.99
CA ALA A 135 35.66 -5.37 19.45
C ALA A 135 36.39 -4.66 18.30
N THR A 136 36.40 -5.25 17.09
CA THR A 136 37.01 -4.66 15.89
C THR A 136 36.20 -3.51 15.29
N SER A 137 34.90 -3.40 15.59
CA SER A 137 34.04 -2.29 15.14
C SER A 137 34.42 -0.94 15.78
N GLN A 138 35.24 -0.99 16.83
CA GLN A 138 35.66 0.17 17.62
C GLN A 138 36.61 1.12 16.88
N ALA A 139 37.31 0.65 15.83
CA ALA A 139 38.21 1.49 15.02
C ALA A 139 37.50 2.61 14.25
N ILE A 140 36.17 2.57 14.13
CA ILE A 140 35.35 3.56 13.42
C ILE A 140 34.91 4.72 14.36
N LEU A 141 35.03 4.56 15.68
CA LEU A 141 34.52 5.52 16.69
C LEU A 141 35.60 6.30 17.47
N THR A 142 36.89 6.07 17.23
CA THR A 142 37.96 6.64 18.06
C THR A 142 38.76 7.74 17.35
N GLY A 143 38.35 9.00 17.53
CA GLY A 143 39.27 10.13 17.62
C GLY A 143 39.69 10.36 19.09
N PRO A 144 40.90 10.88 19.40
CA PRO A 144 41.53 10.77 20.74
C PRO A 144 40.89 11.63 21.86
N THR A 145 39.74 12.25 21.63
CA THR A 145 39.07 13.16 22.58
C THR A 145 37.57 12.89 22.74
N ALA A 146 37.03 11.83 22.14
CA ALA A 146 35.58 11.62 22.01
C ALA A 146 34.87 11.00 23.24
N PHE A 147 35.59 10.52 24.25
CA PHE A 147 34.98 9.84 25.42
C PHE A 147 34.25 10.78 26.41
N VAL A 148 34.20 12.10 26.16
CA VAL A 148 33.69 13.10 27.14
C VAL A 148 32.29 13.65 26.81
N GLN A 149 31.64 13.27 25.70
CA GLN A 149 30.33 13.84 25.29
C GLN A 149 29.33 12.79 24.74
N LEU A 150 29.32 11.56 25.25
CA LEU A 150 28.78 10.41 24.51
C LEU A 150 27.25 10.15 24.58
N ASP A 151 26.48 10.76 25.49
CA ASP A 151 25.08 10.28 25.73
C ASP A 151 23.99 10.93 24.86
N GLU A 152 24.22 12.13 24.30
CA GLU A 152 23.24 12.81 23.41
C GLU A 152 23.50 12.57 21.90
N ASP A 153 24.70 12.14 21.51
CA ASP A 153 25.13 12.05 20.11
C ASP A 153 25.12 10.61 19.52
N LEU A 154 24.97 9.58 20.37
CA LEU A 154 24.88 8.18 19.91
C LEU A 154 23.48 7.89 19.34
N SER A 155 23.43 7.58 18.05
CA SER A 155 22.20 7.37 17.31
C SER A 155 22.16 6.00 16.61
N VAL A 156 20.95 5.45 16.54
CA VAL A 156 20.66 4.11 16.02
C VAL A 156 20.34 4.20 14.52
N GLY A 157 20.84 3.26 13.73
CA GLY A 157 20.51 3.10 12.31
C GLY A 157 19.30 2.21 12.07
N VAL A 158 18.85 2.17 10.82
CA VAL A 158 17.62 1.46 10.41
C VAL A 158 17.71 -0.05 10.63
N GLU A 159 18.89 -0.64 10.42
CA GLU A 159 19.08 -2.09 10.56
C GLU A 159 18.97 -2.55 12.01
N ALA A 160 19.65 -1.85 12.94
CA ALA A 160 19.60 -2.18 14.36
C ALA A 160 18.20 -1.98 14.94
N PHE A 161 17.52 -0.90 14.56
CA PHE A 161 16.13 -0.67 14.95
C PHE A 161 15.23 -1.79 14.41
N SER A 162 15.29 -2.06 13.10
CA SER A 162 14.41 -3.05 12.47
C SER A 162 14.61 -4.44 13.05
N ARG A 163 15.82 -4.78 13.49
CA ARG A 163 16.13 -6.07 14.10
C ARG A 163 15.67 -6.19 15.55
N ILE A 164 16.07 -5.26 16.42
CA ILE A 164 15.78 -5.34 17.85
C ILE A 164 14.32 -4.95 18.15
N ALA A 165 13.78 -3.92 17.49
CA ALA A 165 12.41 -3.46 17.75
C ALA A 165 11.36 -4.50 17.32
N SER A 166 11.57 -5.14 16.17
CA SER A 166 10.66 -6.18 15.64
C SER A 166 10.68 -7.48 16.46
N ALA A 167 11.69 -7.64 17.31
CA ALA A 167 11.74 -8.70 18.31
C ALA A 167 10.61 -8.55 19.34
N VAL A 168 10.16 -7.31 19.60
CA VAL A 168 9.02 -7.02 20.46
C VAL A 168 7.82 -6.62 19.61
N PRO A 169 6.88 -7.56 19.31
CA PRO A 169 5.64 -7.29 18.60
C PRO A 169 4.82 -6.10 19.13
N THR A 170 5.01 -5.61 20.33
CA THR A 170 4.36 -4.36 20.74
C THR A 170 5.01 -3.14 20.06
N ILE A 171 6.34 -3.12 19.97
CA ILE A 171 7.14 -1.98 19.48
C ILE A 171 7.14 -1.91 17.95
N ALA A 172 7.47 -2.98 17.25
CA ALA A 172 7.49 -3.00 15.79
C ALA A 172 7.17 -4.39 15.24
N ASN A 173 6.97 -4.48 13.93
CA ASN A 173 6.88 -5.73 13.18
C ASN A 173 7.80 -5.65 11.97
N VAL A 174 8.33 -6.81 11.55
CA VAL A 174 9.25 -6.98 10.43
C VAL A 174 8.79 -6.26 9.14
N ILE A 175 7.48 -6.24 8.87
CA ILE A 175 6.92 -5.70 7.62
C ILE A 175 6.94 -4.16 7.60
N ILE A 176 6.75 -3.51 8.75
CA ILE A 176 6.59 -2.04 8.83
C ILE A 176 7.74 -1.35 9.58
N SER A 177 8.74 -2.08 10.06
CA SER A 177 9.78 -1.52 10.94
C SER A 177 10.58 -0.40 10.30
N GLU A 178 10.93 -0.55 9.02
CA GLU A 178 11.63 0.50 8.26
C GLU A 178 10.75 1.75 8.11
N ASN A 179 9.45 1.58 7.85
CA ASN A 179 8.52 2.70 7.71
C ASN A 179 8.32 3.44 9.05
N ILE A 180 8.27 2.72 10.17
CA ILE A 180 8.27 3.34 11.51
C ILE A 180 9.56 4.12 11.72
N PHE A 181 10.71 3.54 11.37
CA PHE A 181 12.01 4.21 11.52
C PHE A 181 12.12 5.48 10.69
N GLU A 182 11.67 5.47 9.44
CA GLU A 182 11.65 6.64 8.55
C GLU A 182 10.83 7.78 9.17
N VAL A 183 9.67 7.47 9.76
CA VAL A 183 8.83 8.48 10.42
C VAL A 183 9.47 9.02 11.70
N LEU A 184 10.04 8.14 12.53
CA LEU A 184 10.72 8.56 13.77
C LEU A 184 12.01 9.36 13.50
N THR A 185 12.64 9.18 12.34
CA THR A 185 13.92 9.84 11.99
C THR A 185 13.79 10.96 10.96
N ALA A 186 12.56 11.32 10.58
CA ALA A 186 12.29 12.35 9.57
C ALA A 186 12.92 13.71 9.91
N SER A 187 13.08 14.05 11.19
CA SER A 187 13.72 15.28 11.66
C SER A 187 15.21 15.16 11.96
N THR A 188 15.75 13.94 12.01
CA THR A 188 17.12 13.64 12.51
C THR A 188 18.03 13.04 11.44
N GLY A 189 17.67 13.17 10.16
CA GLY A 189 18.54 12.78 9.03
C GLY A 189 18.78 11.27 8.92
N GLY A 190 17.78 10.44 9.28
CA GLY A 190 17.87 8.98 9.15
C GLY A 190 18.60 8.27 10.29
N ARG A 191 18.74 8.94 11.45
CA ARG A 191 19.38 8.41 12.65
C ARG A 191 18.45 8.57 13.85
N LEU A 192 18.15 7.49 14.56
CA LEU A 192 17.22 7.49 15.68
C LEU A 192 17.91 7.89 16.97
N GLN A 193 17.39 8.91 17.65
CA GLN A 193 17.85 9.36 18.96
C GLN A 193 16.99 8.77 20.08
N PHE A 194 17.60 8.58 21.27
CA PHE A 194 16.90 8.02 22.43
C PHE A 194 15.68 8.86 22.84
N SER A 195 15.77 10.19 22.77
CA SER A 195 14.69 11.09 23.15
C SER A 195 13.42 10.88 22.30
N THR A 196 13.58 10.65 21.00
CA THR A 196 12.47 10.32 20.10
C THR A 196 11.92 8.93 20.36
N TYR A 197 12.81 7.95 20.58
CA TYR A 197 12.42 6.58 20.90
C TYR A 197 11.67 6.46 22.25
N ASP A 198 12.13 7.17 23.28
CA ASP A 198 11.50 7.25 24.60
C ASP A 198 10.10 7.89 24.52
N LYS A 199 9.95 8.95 23.72
CA LYS A 199 8.63 9.55 23.41
C LYS A 199 7.72 8.57 22.70
N TYR A 200 8.23 7.84 21.71
CA TYR A 200 7.49 6.83 20.96
C TYR A 200 6.90 5.74 21.86
N LEU A 201 7.75 5.09 22.66
CA LEU A 201 7.30 4.04 23.57
C LEU A 201 6.40 4.57 24.70
N SER A 202 6.61 5.80 25.15
CA SER A 202 5.71 6.45 26.13
C SER A 202 4.34 6.77 25.53
N GLY A 203 4.28 7.21 24.26
CA GLY A 203 3.03 7.40 23.52
C GLY A 203 2.30 6.07 23.29
N LEU A 204 3.05 5.00 23.02
CA LEU A 204 2.49 3.65 22.85
C LEU A 204 1.86 3.14 24.15
N GLU A 205 2.52 3.35 25.30
CA GLU A 205 1.94 3.02 26.60
C GLU A 205 0.63 3.77 26.88
N ARG A 206 0.58 5.06 26.52
CA ARG A 206 -0.62 5.89 26.64
C ARG A 206 -1.75 5.39 25.73
N ALA A 207 -1.43 5.05 24.48
CA ALA A 207 -2.39 4.48 23.53
C ALA A 207 -2.97 3.16 24.04
N ILE A 208 -2.13 2.28 24.58
CA ILE A 208 -2.55 1.01 25.19
C ILE A 208 -3.50 1.26 26.38
N ARG A 209 -3.15 2.20 27.28
CA ARG A 209 -4.03 2.57 28.41
C ARG A 209 -5.36 3.19 27.96
N LYS A 210 -5.34 4.03 26.92
CA LYS A 210 -6.54 4.62 26.31
C LYS A 210 -7.46 3.52 25.78
N MET A 211 -6.92 2.60 24.97
CA MET A 211 -7.70 1.48 24.42
C MET A 211 -8.29 0.59 25.52
N ARG A 212 -7.52 0.33 26.59
CA ARG A 212 -7.99 -0.48 27.74
C ARG A 212 -9.18 0.16 28.43
N THR A 213 -9.06 1.43 28.82
CA THR A 213 -10.13 2.15 29.52
C THR A 213 -11.39 2.30 28.65
N GLN A 214 -11.23 2.49 27.35
CA GLN A 214 -12.34 2.50 26.40
C GLN A 214 -13.01 1.12 26.26
N SER A 215 -12.22 0.05 26.20
CA SER A 215 -12.73 -1.31 26.06
C SER A 215 -13.47 -1.82 27.30
N GLU A 216 -13.03 -1.41 28.50
CA GLU A 216 -13.67 -1.69 29.80
C GLU A 216 -14.92 -0.84 30.06
N SER A 217 -15.15 0.21 29.27
CA SER A 217 -16.33 1.07 29.40
C SER A 217 -17.62 0.35 29.02
N SER A 218 -18.76 0.84 29.54
CA SER A 218 -20.09 0.31 29.19
C SER A 218 -20.54 0.63 27.76
N LEU A 219 -19.72 1.36 26.98
CA LEU A 219 -20.02 1.75 25.60
C LEU A 219 -20.23 0.52 24.71
N LEU A 220 -21.40 0.48 24.08
CA LEU A 220 -21.86 -0.60 23.21
C LEU A 220 -21.81 -2.00 23.86
N SER A 221 -21.79 -2.10 25.20
CA SER A 221 -21.62 -3.37 25.94
C SER A 221 -22.60 -4.45 25.50
N ALA A 222 -23.88 -4.11 25.30
CA ALA A 222 -24.91 -5.04 24.83
C ALA A 222 -24.65 -5.62 23.43
N MET A 223 -24.03 -4.84 22.53
CA MET A 223 -23.76 -5.26 21.14
C MET A 223 -22.39 -5.94 21.00
N ARG A 224 -21.41 -5.55 21.82
CA ARG A 224 -20.05 -6.10 21.82
C ARG A 224 -19.93 -7.41 22.60
N SER A 225 -20.65 -7.55 23.72
CA SER A 225 -20.56 -8.69 24.63
C SER A 225 -20.68 -10.07 23.94
N PRO A 226 -21.60 -10.29 22.98
CA PRO A 226 -21.73 -11.60 22.32
C PRO A 226 -20.50 -12.05 21.53
N ARG A 227 -19.74 -11.11 20.94
CA ARG A 227 -18.53 -11.38 20.14
C ARG A 227 -17.22 -11.04 20.87
N GLY A 228 -17.31 -10.46 22.08
CA GLY A 228 -16.15 -9.99 22.83
C GLY A 228 -15.36 -8.87 22.14
N GLU A 229 -16.03 -8.04 21.31
CA GLU A 229 -15.36 -7.01 20.49
C GLU A 229 -14.65 -5.99 21.39
N LYS A 230 -13.48 -5.48 20.98
CA LYS A 230 -12.69 -4.45 21.71
C LYS A 230 -12.77 -3.10 20.99
N ILE A 231 -12.87 -2.02 21.75
CA ILE A 231 -12.87 -0.66 21.18
C ILE A 231 -11.43 -0.23 20.95
N LEU A 232 -11.13 0.19 19.71
CA LEU A 232 -9.80 0.60 19.26
C LEU A 232 -9.66 2.12 19.19
N GLU A 233 -10.70 2.80 18.69
CA GLU A 233 -10.72 4.26 18.54
C GLU A 233 -12.15 4.81 18.69
N VAL A 234 -12.26 6.02 19.24
CA VAL A 234 -13.53 6.74 19.39
C VAL A 234 -13.32 8.20 19.02
N ASP A 235 -14.17 8.73 18.15
CA ASP A 235 -14.14 10.13 17.71
C ASP A 235 -15.57 10.69 17.60
N GLY A 236 -15.72 12.02 17.61
CA GLY A 236 -17.02 12.69 17.73
C GLY A 236 -17.58 12.71 19.15
N THR A 237 -16.71 12.59 20.16
CA THR A 237 -17.03 12.80 21.58
C THR A 237 -17.09 14.29 21.94
N VAL A 238 -17.47 14.64 23.18
CA VAL A 238 -17.58 16.03 23.66
C VAL A 238 -16.29 16.84 23.48
N THR A 239 -15.12 16.20 23.49
CA THR A 239 -13.81 16.86 23.36
C THR A 239 -13.31 16.96 21.92
N THR A 240 -14.00 16.36 20.96
CA THR A 240 -13.61 16.26 19.55
C THR A 240 -14.73 16.80 18.65
N GLN A 241 -14.41 17.24 17.44
CA GLN A 241 -15.46 17.67 16.51
C GLN A 241 -16.40 16.50 16.15
N PRO A 242 -17.71 16.71 15.95
CA PRO A 242 -18.61 15.61 15.59
C PRO A 242 -18.23 15.00 14.23
N VAL A 243 -18.52 13.70 14.09
CA VAL A 243 -18.44 12.98 12.82
C VAL A 243 -19.83 13.05 12.18
N LEU A 244 -19.91 13.24 10.86
CA LEU A 244 -21.18 13.40 10.15
C LEU A 244 -21.46 12.14 9.31
N GLU A 245 -22.62 11.53 9.48
CA GLU A 245 -23.08 10.45 8.62
C GLU A 245 -24.09 11.00 7.60
N HIS A 246 -23.81 10.79 6.32
CA HIS A 246 -24.72 11.11 5.23
C HIS A 246 -25.47 9.84 4.80
N VAL A 247 -26.80 9.92 4.85
CA VAL A 247 -27.71 8.89 4.35
C VAL A 247 -28.69 9.56 3.38
N GLY A 248 -28.54 9.26 2.10
CA GLY A 248 -29.23 9.98 1.02
C GLY A 248 -28.92 11.47 1.05
N ILE A 249 -29.93 12.31 1.33
CA ILE A 249 -29.82 13.78 1.39
C ILE A 249 -29.68 14.29 2.84
N SER A 250 -29.77 13.39 3.84
CA SER A 250 -29.76 13.77 5.26
C SER A 250 -28.36 13.60 5.87
N THR A 251 -27.96 14.57 6.69
CA THR A 251 -26.69 14.55 7.43
C THR A 251 -26.94 14.51 8.93
N TRP A 252 -26.35 13.53 9.61
CA TRP A 252 -26.52 13.30 11.04
C TRP A 252 -25.19 13.48 11.76
N PRO A 253 -25.05 14.43 12.71
CA PRO A 253 -23.88 14.50 13.57
C PRO A 253 -23.89 13.39 14.61
N GLY A 254 -22.72 12.86 14.95
CA GLY A 254 -22.61 11.77 15.91
C GLY A 254 -21.17 11.44 16.28
N ARG A 255 -21.03 10.29 16.96
CA ARG A 255 -19.74 9.69 17.30
C ARG A 255 -19.53 8.41 16.53
N LEU A 256 -18.27 8.17 16.17
CA LEU A 256 -17.81 6.98 15.47
C LEU A 256 -16.93 6.15 16.41
N ILE A 257 -17.18 4.85 16.45
CA ILE A 257 -16.46 3.90 17.31
C ILE A 257 -15.95 2.77 16.43
N LEU A 258 -14.64 2.56 16.38
CA LEU A 258 -14.04 1.41 15.71
C LEU A 258 -13.80 0.28 16.71
N THR A 259 -14.20 -0.93 16.35
CA THR A 259 -13.82 -2.15 17.05
C THR A 259 -12.91 -3.03 16.18
N ASP A 260 -12.41 -4.09 16.76
CA ASP A 260 -11.68 -5.17 16.08
C ASP A 260 -12.54 -5.97 15.09
N HIS A 261 -13.85 -5.72 14.99
CA HIS A 261 -14.77 -6.47 14.10
C HIS A 261 -15.66 -5.58 13.22
N ALA A 262 -15.98 -4.37 13.65
CA ALA A 262 -16.94 -3.49 12.99
C ALA A 262 -16.65 -2.03 13.37
N PHE A 263 -17.24 -1.09 12.65
CA PHE A 263 -17.40 0.27 13.18
C PHE A 263 -18.86 0.60 13.43
N TYR A 264 -19.09 1.44 14.43
CA TYR A 264 -20.40 1.81 14.92
C TYR A 264 -20.57 3.31 14.84
N PHE A 265 -21.73 3.75 14.35
CA PHE A 265 -22.11 5.16 14.34
C PHE A 265 -23.28 5.40 15.28
N GLU A 266 -23.12 6.33 16.22
CA GLU A 266 -24.16 6.75 17.15
C GLU A 266 -24.50 8.23 16.88
N ALA A 267 -25.67 8.47 16.31
CA ALA A 267 -26.15 9.83 16.05
C ALA A 267 -26.39 10.58 17.37
N LEU A 268 -25.94 11.82 17.43
CA LEU A 268 -26.12 12.72 18.56
C LEU A 268 -27.52 13.32 18.52
N ARG A 269 -28.33 13.07 19.56
CA ARG A 269 -29.56 13.82 19.84
C ARG A 269 -29.29 14.93 20.86
N VAL A 270 -30.32 15.71 21.18
CA VAL A 270 -30.26 16.88 22.08
C VAL A 270 -29.56 16.59 23.42
N VAL A 271 -29.70 15.38 23.99
CA VAL A 271 -29.10 15.01 25.30
C VAL A 271 -28.57 13.56 25.35
N SER A 272 -28.83 12.72 24.34
CA SER A 272 -28.44 11.30 24.32
C SER A 272 -28.01 10.83 22.94
N TYR A 273 -27.37 9.68 22.87
CA TYR A 273 -27.03 9.02 21.61
C TYR A 273 -28.14 8.07 21.18
N ASP A 274 -28.38 8.00 19.87
CA ASP A 274 -29.28 7.02 19.28
C ASP A 274 -28.69 5.60 19.32
N LYS A 275 -29.53 4.60 19.02
CA LYS A 275 -29.07 3.22 18.88
C LYS A 275 -27.99 3.16 17.79
N ALA A 276 -26.83 2.59 18.12
CA ALA A 276 -25.71 2.53 17.20
C ALA A 276 -26.07 1.74 15.92
N LYS A 277 -25.74 2.31 14.77
CA LYS A 277 -25.72 1.61 13.48
C LYS A 277 -24.41 0.84 13.39
N ARG A 278 -24.48 -0.45 13.05
CA ARG A 278 -23.32 -1.35 12.91
C ARG A 278 -22.93 -1.49 11.44
N TYR A 279 -21.64 -1.35 11.16
CA TYR A 279 -21.03 -1.59 9.86
C TYR A 279 -19.98 -2.70 9.99
N ASP A 280 -20.31 -3.90 9.51
CA ASP A 280 -19.50 -5.10 9.74
C ASP A 280 -18.27 -5.19 8.82
N LEU A 281 -17.09 -5.34 9.41
CA LEU A 281 -15.81 -5.51 8.70
C LEU A 281 -15.34 -6.98 8.69
N SER A 282 -15.97 -7.85 9.47
CA SER A 282 -15.50 -9.21 9.74
C SER A 282 -16.00 -10.27 8.75
N ASP A 283 -17.27 -10.18 8.36
CA ASP A 283 -17.90 -11.14 7.44
C ASP A 283 -17.56 -10.80 5.96
N ASP A 284 -17.55 -11.77 5.04
CA ASP A 284 -17.32 -11.50 3.60
C ASP A 284 -18.58 -10.92 2.94
N LEU A 285 -18.80 -9.62 3.12
CA LEU A 285 -19.96 -8.89 2.60
C LEU A 285 -19.61 -8.07 1.36
N LYS A 286 -18.50 -8.40 0.68
CA LYS A 286 -17.92 -7.64 -0.44
C LYS A 286 -17.84 -6.13 -0.14
N GLN A 287 -17.34 -5.82 1.05
CA GLN A 287 -17.23 -4.44 1.52
C GLN A 287 -16.30 -3.63 0.64
N VAL A 288 -16.69 -2.39 0.34
CA VAL A 288 -15.85 -1.41 -0.34
C VAL A 288 -15.68 -0.21 0.57
N VAL A 289 -14.42 0.09 0.92
CA VAL A 289 -14.03 1.22 1.77
C VAL A 289 -13.04 2.10 1.01
N LYS A 290 -13.44 3.33 0.70
CA LYS A 290 -12.66 4.26 -0.12
C LYS A 290 -12.89 5.72 0.28
N PRO A 291 -11.98 6.64 -0.06
CA PRO A 291 -12.24 8.06 0.08
C PRO A 291 -13.39 8.50 -0.82
N GLU A 292 -14.15 9.50 -0.36
CA GLU A 292 -15.29 10.06 -1.08
C GLU A 292 -15.31 11.59 -0.94
N LEU A 293 -15.63 12.25 -2.05
CA LEU A 293 -15.63 13.70 -2.16
C LEU A 293 -17.02 14.23 -1.77
N THR A 294 -17.13 14.93 -0.64
CA THR A 294 -18.39 15.52 -0.16
C THR A 294 -18.66 16.92 -0.68
N GLY A 295 -17.74 17.48 -1.47
CA GLY A 295 -17.83 18.83 -2.00
C GLY A 295 -18.80 18.97 -3.16
N PRO A 296 -19.38 20.17 -3.33
CA PRO A 296 -20.10 20.47 -4.57
C PRO A 296 -19.16 20.25 -5.76
N TRP A 297 -19.66 19.56 -6.78
CA TRP A 297 -18.96 19.22 -8.03
C TRP A 297 -17.81 18.20 -7.92
N GLY A 298 -17.70 17.45 -6.82
CA GLY A 298 -16.64 16.43 -6.68
C GLY A 298 -15.24 17.04 -6.70
N THR A 299 -15.08 18.25 -6.17
CA THR A 299 -13.79 18.92 -6.08
C THR A 299 -12.95 18.32 -4.94
N ARG A 300 -11.66 18.05 -5.19
CA ARG A 300 -10.73 17.45 -4.22
C ARG A 300 -10.51 18.28 -2.94
N LEU A 301 -10.93 19.54 -2.92
CA LEU A 301 -10.92 20.42 -1.75
C LEU A 301 -11.82 19.92 -0.60
N PHE A 302 -12.76 19.01 -0.89
CA PHE A 302 -13.69 18.45 0.07
C PHE A 302 -13.58 16.91 0.14
N ASP A 303 -12.35 16.38 0.09
CA ASP A 303 -12.08 14.96 0.27
C ASP A 303 -12.10 14.54 1.76
N LYS A 304 -13.26 14.75 2.39
CA LYS A 304 -13.44 14.70 3.84
C LYS A 304 -14.23 13.49 4.30
N ALA A 305 -14.63 12.58 3.41
CA ALA A 305 -15.43 11.42 3.80
C ALA A 305 -14.81 10.07 3.46
N VAL A 306 -15.23 9.08 4.25
CA VAL A 306 -15.04 7.66 4.01
C VAL A 306 -16.37 7.09 3.52
N PHE A 307 -16.32 6.47 2.36
CA PHE A 307 -17.44 5.72 1.80
C PHE A 307 -17.35 4.26 2.24
N TYR A 308 -18.47 3.73 2.71
CA TYR A 308 -18.66 2.32 3.03
C TYR A 308 -19.87 1.76 2.28
N LYS A 309 -19.66 0.63 1.59
CA LYS A 309 -20.74 -0.14 0.96
C LYS A 309 -20.53 -1.63 1.19
N SER A 310 -21.60 -2.36 1.46
CA SER A 310 -21.64 -3.82 1.57
C SER A 310 -22.91 -4.37 0.95
N ILE A 311 -22.97 -5.68 0.68
CA ILE A 311 -24.19 -6.33 0.18
C ILE A 311 -25.36 -6.31 1.17
N SER A 312 -25.05 -6.14 2.46
CA SER A 312 -26.04 -6.07 3.54
C SER A 312 -26.74 -4.70 3.64
N LEU A 313 -26.23 -3.68 2.97
CA LEU A 313 -26.79 -2.33 3.00
C LEU A 313 -27.47 -2.00 1.68
N SER A 314 -28.71 -1.49 1.76
CA SER A 314 -29.44 -0.98 0.60
C SER A 314 -28.85 0.33 0.06
N GLU A 315 -28.38 1.19 0.96
CA GLU A 315 -27.75 2.48 0.65
C GLU A 315 -26.33 2.53 1.22
N PRO A 316 -25.37 3.10 0.48
CA PRO A 316 -24.01 3.27 0.99
C PRO A 316 -24.00 4.30 2.13
N ALA A 317 -23.12 4.08 3.11
CA ALA A 317 -22.86 5.04 4.17
C ALA A 317 -21.68 5.93 3.79
N VAL A 318 -21.85 7.24 3.94
CA VAL A 318 -20.76 8.21 3.74
C VAL A 318 -20.51 8.91 5.07
N ILE A 319 -19.34 8.67 5.64
CA ILE A 319 -18.92 9.21 6.93
C ILE A 319 -17.95 10.36 6.67
N GLU A 320 -18.40 11.59 6.92
CA GLU A 320 -17.61 12.79 6.78
C GLU A 320 -16.93 13.18 8.11
N PHE A 321 -15.67 13.58 7.99
CA PHE A 321 -14.81 14.10 9.04
C PHE A 321 -14.55 15.58 8.78
N PRO A 322 -15.32 16.49 9.39
CA PRO A 322 -15.08 17.91 9.24
C PRO A 322 -13.67 18.28 9.69
N GLU A 323 -12.92 18.93 8.80
CA GLU A 323 -11.62 19.56 9.08
C GLU A 323 -11.56 20.92 8.37
N LEU A 324 -10.96 21.93 9.01
CA LEU A 324 -10.83 23.27 8.41
C LEU A 324 -9.84 23.29 7.24
N LYS A 325 -8.75 22.52 7.33
CA LYS A 325 -7.71 22.41 6.30
C LYS A 325 -7.11 21.01 6.33
N GLY A 326 -7.00 20.38 5.16
CA GLY A 326 -6.46 19.03 5.02
C GLY A 326 -7.52 17.94 4.97
N HIS A 327 -7.04 16.70 5.01
CA HIS A 327 -7.82 15.45 5.03
C HIS A 327 -7.20 14.43 6.00
N THR A 328 -6.42 14.89 6.98
CA THR A 328 -5.60 14.06 7.87
C THR A 328 -6.43 13.17 8.78
N ARG A 329 -7.49 13.71 9.39
CA ARG A 329 -8.42 12.95 10.24
C ARG A 329 -9.16 11.90 9.42
N ARG A 330 -9.55 12.24 8.18
CA ARG A 330 -10.19 11.28 7.26
C ARG A 330 -9.22 10.18 6.85
N ASP A 331 -8.00 10.50 6.48
CA ASP A 331 -6.98 9.52 6.09
C ASP A 331 -6.64 8.57 7.24
N TYR A 332 -6.50 9.10 8.46
CA TYR A 332 -6.29 8.31 9.66
C TYR A 332 -7.41 7.29 9.85
N TRP A 333 -8.66 7.76 9.87
CA TRP A 333 -9.84 6.90 10.02
C TRP A 333 -9.99 5.88 8.90
N LEU A 334 -9.73 6.29 7.65
CA LEU A 334 -9.73 5.41 6.49
C LEU A 334 -8.71 4.28 6.64
N ALA A 335 -7.49 4.61 7.07
CA ALA A 335 -6.41 3.65 7.23
C ALA A 335 -6.71 2.60 8.32
N ILE A 336 -7.19 3.03 9.50
CA ILE A 336 -7.51 2.10 10.60
C ILE A 336 -8.74 1.23 10.29
N ILE A 337 -9.76 1.76 9.58
CA ILE A 337 -10.92 0.96 9.13
C ILE A 337 -10.46 -0.09 8.12
N ARG A 338 -9.61 0.30 7.16
CA ARG A 338 -9.06 -0.62 6.17
C ARG A 338 -8.17 -1.69 6.80
N GLU A 339 -7.40 -1.36 7.84
CA GLU A 339 -6.56 -2.34 8.52
C GLU A 339 -7.40 -3.48 9.11
N ILE A 340 -8.49 -3.14 9.80
CA ILE A 340 -9.43 -4.12 10.35
C ILE A 340 -10.14 -4.90 9.23
N LEU A 341 -10.55 -4.23 8.15
CA LEU A 341 -11.12 -4.92 7.00
C LEU A 341 -10.14 -5.92 6.37
N TYR A 342 -8.88 -5.53 6.19
CA TYR A 342 -7.87 -6.33 5.51
C TYR A 342 -7.36 -7.49 6.35
N VAL A 343 -7.25 -7.36 7.67
CA VAL A 343 -6.96 -8.51 8.54
C VAL A 343 -8.09 -9.56 8.50
N HIS A 344 -9.36 -9.14 8.48
CA HIS A 344 -10.48 -10.08 8.34
C HIS A 344 -10.53 -10.72 6.97
N ARG A 345 -10.22 -9.97 5.89
CA ARG A 345 -10.04 -10.56 4.55
C ARG A 345 -8.90 -11.57 4.52
N PHE A 346 -7.77 -11.26 5.15
CA PHE A 346 -6.64 -12.19 5.28
C PHE A 346 -7.08 -13.47 6.01
N ILE A 347 -7.71 -13.34 7.17
CA ILE A 347 -8.24 -14.47 7.95
C ILE A 347 -9.20 -15.34 7.11
N ASN A 348 -10.11 -14.71 6.36
CA ASN A 348 -11.11 -15.41 5.54
C ASN A 348 -10.47 -16.06 4.30
N ASN A 349 -9.53 -15.39 3.64
CA ASN A 349 -8.85 -15.90 2.44
C ASN A 349 -8.02 -17.15 2.76
N PHE A 350 -7.29 -17.13 3.89
CA PHE A 350 -6.46 -18.25 4.33
C PHE A 350 -7.17 -19.21 5.30
N GLN A 351 -8.47 -19.02 5.54
CA GLN A 351 -9.31 -19.87 6.42
C GLN A 351 -8.73 -20.08 7.82
N ILE A 352 -8.14 -19.02 8.41
CA ILE A 352 -7.45 -19.05 9.69
C ILE A 352 -8.47 -19.10 10.84
N LYS A 353 -8.28 -20.04 11.79
CA LYS A 353 -9.21 -20.28 12.91
C LYS A 353 -8.49 -20.34 14.26
N GLY A 354 -9.25 -20.18 15.34
CA GLY A 354 -8.77 -20.32 16.71
C GLY A 354 -7.70 -19.28 17.08
N VAL A 355 -6.68 -19.71 17.83
CA VAL A 355 -5.61 -18.85 18.37
C VAL A 355 -4.90 -18.03 17.28
N LYS A 356 -4.72 -18.60 16.07
CA LYS A 356 -4.10 -17.91 14.93
C LYS A 356 -4.91 -16.72 14.43
N ARG A 357 -6.24 -16.82 14.50
CA ARG A 357 -7.15 -15.71 14.17
C ARG A 357 -6.93 -14.57 15.16
N ASP A 358 -6.89 -14.89 16.44
CA ASP A 358 -6.67 -13.92 17.50
C ASP A 358 -5.26 -13.30 17.42
N GLU A 359 -4.25 -14.07 16.99
CA GLU A 359 -2.90 -13.58 16.72
C GLU A 359 -2.87 -12.61 15.52
N ALA A 360 -3.56 -12.90 14.42
CA ALA A 360 -3.65 -12.00 13.27
C ALA A 360 -4.35 -10.68 13.66
N LEU A 361 -5.47 -10.76 14.37
CA LEU A 361 -6.18 -9.58 14.91
C LEU A 361 -5.29 -8.78 15.86
N SER A 362 -4.52 -9.47 16.71
CA SER A 362 -3.56 -8.85 17.62
C SER A 362 -2.50 -8.03 16.86
N LYS A 363 -1.97 -8.53 15.74
CA LYS A 363 -1.01 -7.79 14.90
C LYS A 363 -1.62 -6.50 14.34
N ALA A 364 -2.86 -6.56 13.84
CA ALA A 364 -3.57 -5.38 13.34
C ALA A 364 -3.81 -4.33 14.44
N VAL A 365 -4.25 -4.77 15.62
CA VAL A 365 -4.49 -3.89 16.77
C VAL A 365 -3.20 -3.24 17.27
N LEU A 366 -2.09 -3.98 17.35
CA LEU A 366 -0.79 -3.41 17.68
C LEU A 366 -0.35 -2.39 16.62
N GLY A 367 -0.62 -2.64 15.33
CA GLY A 367 -0.41 -1.66 14.26
C GLY A 367 -1.13 -0.34 14.52
N ILE A 368 -2.42 -0.39 14.87
CA ILE A 368 -3.22 0.81 15.19
C ILE A 368 -2.69 1.54 16.42
N LEU A 369 -2.29 0.82 17.48
CA LEU A 369 -1.73 1.42 18.69
C LEU A 369 -0.39 2.14 18.41
N ARG A 370 0.48 1.55 17.58
CA ARG A 370 1.71 2.20 17.13
C ARG A 370 1.42 3.44 16.29
N LEU A 371 0.40 3.39 15.44
CA LEU A 371 -0.02 4.53 14.63
C LEU A 371 -0.50 5.69 15.50
N GLN A 372 -1.33 5.41 16.51
CA GLN A 372 -1.77 6.40 17.51
C GLN A 372 -0.57 7.05 18.21
N ALA A 373 0.42 6.25 18.65
CA ALA A 373 1.62 6.76 19.29
C ALA A 373 2.46 7.67 18.37
N ILE A 374 2.61 7.30 17.10
CA ILE A 374 3.34 8.09 16.09
C ILE A 374 2.62 9.42 15.82
N GLN A 375 1.29 9.38 15.70
CA GLN A 375 0.49 10.58 15.44
C GLN A 375 0.60 11.62 16.56
N GLU A 376 0.74 11.19 17.82
CA GLU A 376 0.95 12.12 18.95
C GLU A 376 2.31 12.83 18.90
N ILE A 377 3.32 12.25 18.23
CA ILE A 377 4.71 12.73 18.24
C ILE A 377 5.04 13.52 16.96
N CYS A 378 4.48 13.11 15.83
CA CYS A 378 4.77 13.67 14.52
C CYS A 378 3.67 14.64 14.09
N SER A 379 3.87 15.94 14.34
CA SER A 379 2.93 17.02 13.98
C SER A 379 3.28 17.80 12.70
N ALA A 380 4.45 17.54 12.09
CA ALA A 380 5.02 18.40 11.06
C ALA A 380 4.91 17.88 9.61
N ASN A 381 4.85 16.57 9.38
CA ASN A 381 4.83 15.97 8.03
C ASN A 381 3.53 15.20 7.77
N PRO A 382 2.99 15.22 6.54
CA PRO A 382 1.85 14.38 6.17
C PRO A 382 2.26 12.91 6.30
N LEU A 383 1.70 12.22 7.29
CA LEU A 383 1.94 10.80 7.53
C LEU A 383 1.21 9.97 6.48
N ARG A 384 1.91 9.03 5.84
CA ARG A 384 1.27 8.00 5.03
C ARG A 384 0.77 6.88 5.95
N TYR A 385 -0.40 7.09 6.57
CA TYR A 385 -0.95 6.17 7.58
C TYR A 385 -1.02 4.71 7.10
N GLU A 386 -1.37 4.51 5.84
CA GLU A 386 -1.48 3.18 5.21
C GLU A 386 -0.15 2.42 5.21
N ALA A 387 0.98 3.11 5.10
CA ALA A 387 2.31 2.50 5.12
C ALA A 387 2.78 2.07 6.52
N LEU A 388 2.13 2.56 7.58
CA LEU A 388 2.44 2.22 8.97
C LEU A 388 1.58 1.07 9.51
N LEU A 389 0.68 0.53 8.68
CA LEU A 389 -0.27 -0.50 9.02
C LEU A 389 0.02 -1.72 8.15
N MET A 390 0.17 -2.89 8.78
CA MET A 390 0.76 -4.07 8.17
C MET A 390 -0.10 -4.60 7.02
N PHE A 391 -1.40 -4.76 7.24
CA PHE A 391 -2.30 -5.33 6.25
C PHE A 391 -2.62 -4.34 5.13
N ASN A 392 -2.71 -3.04 5.43
CA ASN A 392 -2.77 -1.98 4.42
C ASN A 392 -1.52 -1.94 3.54
N LEU A 393 -0.32 -2.01 4.12
CA LEU A 393 0.92 -1.99 3.36
C LEU A 393 1.00 -3.20 2.42
N CYS A 394 0.61 -4.38 2.87
CA CYS A 394 0.58 -5.58 2.02
C CYS A 394 -0.43 -5.48 0.87
N ASP A 395 -1.57 -4.79 1.05
CA ASP A 395 -2.53 -4.57 -0.03
C ASP A 395 -1.99 -3.60 -1.11
N GLN A 396 -1.09 -2.69 -0.74
CA GLN A 396 -0.52 -1.68 -1.64
C GLN A 396 0.80 -2.11 -2.30
N LEU A 397 1.57 -2.99 -1.67
CA LEU A 397 2.88 -3.40 -2.16
C LEU A 397 2.77 -4.45 -3.29
N PRO A 398 3.56 -4.32 -4.38
CA PRO A 398 3.71 -5.40 -5.35
C PRO A 398 4.38 -6.61 -4.68
N GLY A 399 3.72 -7.77 -4.71
CA GLY A 399 4.16 -8.96 -3.98
C GLY A 399 3.74 -8.99 -2.50
N GLY A 400 2.85 -8.10 -2.06
CA GLY A 400 2.32 -8.15 -0.70
C GLY A 400 1.42 -9.36 -0.43
N ASP A 401 0.85 -9.97 -1.49
CA ASP A 401 0.21 -11.28 -1.44
C ASP A 401 1.18 -12.39 -0.98
N LEU A 402 2.42 -12.39 -1.48
CA LEU A 402 3.47 -13.31 -1.05
C LEU A 402 3.85 -13.08 0.43
N ILE A 403 3.86 -11.83 0.89
CA ILE A 403 4.10 -11.51 2.31
C ILE A 403 2.98 -12.11 3.18
N LEU A 404 1.72 -11.96 2.76
CA LEU A 404 0.59 -12.53 3.49
C LEU A 404 0.59 -14.07 3.46
N GLU A 405 0.94 -14.68 2.33
CA GLU A 405 1.08 -16.13 2.20
C GLU A 405 2.18 -16.67 3.13
N THR A 406 3.37 -16.08 3.10
CA THR A 406 4.47 -16.48 4.01
C THR A 406 4.11 -16.31 5.49
N LEU A 407 3.34 -15.27 5.84
CA LEU A 407 2.82 -15.08 7.19
C LEU A 407 1.84 -16.19 7.60
N ALA A 408 0.94 -16.58 6.69
CA ALA A 408 0.00 -17.68 6.92
C ALA A 408 0.74 -19.02 7.07
N ASP A 409 1.70 -19.31 6.20
CA ASP A 409 2.48 -20.54 6.23
C ASP A 409 3.32 -20.67 7.50
N MET A 410 4.02 -19.61 7.91
CA MET A 410 4.78 -19.61 9.17
C MET A 410 3.90 -19.90 10.39
N SER A 411 2.63 -19.47 10.37
CA SER A 411 1.70 -19.80 11.45
C SER A 411 1.39 -21.31 11.49
N THR A 412 1.37 -21.99 10.35
CA THR A 412 1.12 -23.44 10.26
C THR A 412 2.33 -24.28 10.66
N VAL A 413 3.54 -23.89 10.23
CA VAL A 413 4.78 -24.60 10.58
C VAL A 413 4.99 -24.60 12.10
N ARG A 414 4.70 -23.48 12.77
CA ARG A 414 4.77 -23.36 14.24
C ARG A 414 3.87 -24.35 14.99
N GLU A 415 2.74 -24.78 14.42
CA GLU A 415 1.88 -25.79 15.05
C GLU A 415 2.45 -27.20 14.94
N LEU A 416 3.09 -27.52 13.81
CA LEU A 416 3.70 -28.83 13.61
C LEU A 416 4.83 -29.07 14.62
N ASP A 417 5.65 -28.04 14.84
CA ASP A 417 6.73 -28.06 15.83
C ASP A 417 6.21 -28.16 17.27
N ARG A 418 5.08 -27.48 17.59
CA ARG A 418 4.45 -27.55 18.92
C ARG A 418 3.80 -28.90 19.22
N SER A 419 3.35 -29.63 18.19
CA SER A 419 2.73 -30.95 18.31
C SER A 419 3.73 -32.11 18.35
N SER A 420 4.97 -31.86 17.95
CA SER A 420 6.05 -32.84 17.96
C SER A 420 6.69 -32.83 19.36
N TYR A 421 6.52 -33.91 20.12
CA TYR A 421 7.06 -34.07 21.48
C TYR A 421 8.60 -33.90 21.53
N SER A 422 9.08 -32.68 21.72
CA SER A 422 10.46 -32.38 22.10
C SER A 422 10.51 -31.78 23.51
N LYS A 423 11.49 -32.22 24.30
CA LYS A 423 11.70 -31.85 25.72
C LYS A 423 11.57 -30.33 25.97
N PRO A 424 11.08 -29.91 27.16
CA PRO A 424 10.79 -28.51 27.50
C PRO A 424 12.04 -27.68 27.85
N GLY A 425 13.10 -27.77 27.06
CA GLY A 425 14.30 -26.95 27.25
C GLY A 425 15.14 -26.88 25.98
N GLY A 426 15.30 -25.67 25.43
CA GLY A 426 16.30 -25.37 24.39
C GLY A 426 15.78 -25.17 22.96
N GLY A 427 14.61 -24.54 22.78
CA GLY A 427 14.12 -24.16 21.45
C GLY A 427 14.02 -22.63 21.29
N MET A 428 14.62 -22.09 20.23
CA MET A 428 14.53 -20.68 19.80
C MET A 428 13.13 -20.34 19.23
N TYR A 429 12.09 -20.40 20.06
CA TYR A 429 10.73 -20.07 19.62
C TYR A 429 10.30 -18.66 20.08
N SER A 430 9.14 -18.18 19.62
CA SER A 430 8.68 -16.78 19.73
C SER A 430 7.48 -16.60 20.68
N ILE A 431 7.44 -15.52 21.49
CA ILE A 431 6.19 -15.07 22.15
C ILE A 431 5.20 -14.59 21.09
N SER A 432 3.97 -15.08 21.11
CA SER A 432 2.92 -14.66 20.17
C SER A 432 2.48 -13.21 20.43
N ALA A 433 2.10 -12.50 19.37
CA ALA A 433 1.47 -11.17 19.52
C ALA A 433 0.22 -11.22 20.42
N LEU A 434 -0.50 -12.35 20.40
CA LEU A 434 -1.64 -12.60 21.28
C LEU A 434 -1.25 -12.65 22.75
N ASP A 435 -0.16 -13.33 23.08
CA ASP A 435 0.35 -13.45 24.46
C ASP A 435 0.81 -12.08 24.98
N MET A 436 1.46 -11.26 24.14
CA MET A 436 1.84 -9.89 24.52
C MET A 436 0.62 -9.02 24.82
N ILE A 437 -0.41 -9.07 23.98
CA ILE A 437 -1.63 -8.31 24.23
C ILE A 437 -2.36 -8.82 25.49
N SER A 438 -2.37 -10.14 25.70
CA SER A 438 -2.91 -10.74 26.92
C SER A 438 -2.17 -10.28 28.18
N ASN A 439 -0.84 -10.21 28.14
CA ASN A 439 0.01 -9.67 29.21
C ASN A 439 -0.17 -8.15 29.42
N LEU A 440 -0.66 -7.42 28.42
CA LEU A 440 -1.05 -6.01 28.57
C LEU A 440 -2.46 -5.85 29.19
N GLY A 441 -3.11 -6.97 29.55
CA GLY A 441 -4.42 -7.01 30.20
C GLY A 441 -5.59 -7.24 29.24
N PHE A 442 -5.34 -7.74 28.02
CA PHE A 442 -6.37 -7.88 26.98
C PHE A 442 -6.48 -9.33 26.48
N ALA A 443 -7.46 -10.10 26.96
CA ALA A 443 -7.77 -11.41 26.39
C ALA A 443 -8.56 -11.25 25.08
N PHE A 444 -8.10 -11.82 23.96
CA PHE A 444 -8.95 -12.06 22.78
C PHE A 444 -9.51 -13.49 22.89
N GLY A 445 -10.83 -13.65 22.70
CA GLY A 445 -11.48 -14.97 22.77
C GLY A 445 -11.55 -15.59 24.18
N THR A 446 -12.23 -16.73 24.27
CA THR A 446 -12.38 -17.52 25.50
C THR A 446 -11.10 -18.33 25.73
N SER A 447 -10.08 -17.73 26.36
CA SER A 447 -8.90 -18.48 26.76
C SER A 447 -9.27 -19.46 27.88
N SER A 448 -9.26 -20.75 27.55
CA SER A 448 -9.15 -21.80 28.56
C SER A 448 -7.88 -21.53 29.36
N ASN A 449 -8.01 -21.41 30.68
CA ASN A 449 -6.92 -21.36 31.64
C ASN A 449 -6.02 -22.60 31.51
N ASN A 450 -5.10 -22.59 30.56
CA ASN A 450 -3.90 -23.41 30.63
C ASN A 450 -2.75 -22.43 30.91
N SER A 451 -2.61 -22.12 32.19
CA SER A 451 -1.36 -21.63 32.73
C SER A 451 -0.25 -22.68 32.49
N VAL A 452 0.97 -22.20 32.31
CA VAL A 452 2.26 -22.92 32.37
C VAL A 452 2.73 -23.57 31.07
N GLU A 453 3.61 -22.87 30.35
CA GLU A 453 5.04 -23.21 30.31
C GLU A 453 5.86 -22.00 29.82
N ALA A 454 6.70 -21.46 30.72
CA ALA A 454 7.53 -20.29 30.47
C ALA A 454 8.69 -20.64 29.53
N GLY A 455 8.43 -20.67 28.23
CA GLY A 455 9.47 -20.64 27.20
C GLY A 455 10.01 -19.22 27.03
N LEU A 456 11.30 -19.01 27.25
CA LEU A 456 12.01 -17.76 26.94
C LEU A 456 12.10 -17.60 25.41
N ALA A 457 11.25 -16.76 24.84
CA ALA A 457 10.96 -16.73 23.40
C ALA A 457 10.65 -15.30 22.85
N VAL A 458 11.27 -14.78 21.78
CA VAL A 458 11.05 -13.37 21.30
C VAL A 458 10.87 -13.23 19.80
N GLY A 459 9.67 -12.80 19.38
CA GLY A 459 9.40 -12.18 18.07
C GLY A 459 9.40 -13.12 16.85
N GLU A 460 9.03 -12.59 15.68
CA GLU A 460 9.08 -13.30 14.37
C GLU A 460 10.50 -13.45 13.81
N ILE A 461 11.51 -13.27 14.65
CA ILE A 461 12.91 -13.10 14.28
C ILE A 461 13.74 -14.25 14.87
N THR A 462 14.55 -14.89 14.04
CA THR A 462 15.50 -15.94 14.42
C THR A 462 16.92 -15.39 14.50
N VAL A 463 17.67 -15.70 15.55
CA VAL A 463 19.06 -15.21 15.76
C VAL A 463 19.94 -15.50 14.54
N GLY A 464 20.62 -14.49 14.01
CA GLY A 464 21.64 -14.61 12.96
C GLY A 464 21.17 -15.06 11.57
N GLU A 465 19.90 -15.44 11.40
CA GLU A 465 19.32 -15.87 10.12
C GLU A 465 18.25 -14.88 9.64
N VAL A 466 18.24 -14.66 8.32
CA VAL A 466 17.18 -13.88 7.65
C VAL A 466 15.99 -14.78 7.39
N THR A 467 14.86 -14.49 8.04
CA THR A 467 13.64 -15.31 7.95
C THR A 467 13.01 -15.27 6.57
N LEU A 468 12.14 -16.24 6.25
CA LEU A 468 11.38 -16.25 4.98
C LEU A 468 10.56 -14.97 4.81
N LEU A 469 9.98 -14.47 5.90
CA LEU A 469 9.23 -13.20 5.90
C LEU A 469 10.14 -12.00 5.63
N GLU A 470 11.30 -11.91 6.28
CA GLU A 470 12.27 -10.83 6.03
C GLU A 470 12.73 -10.81 4.56
N ARG A 471 12.89 -11.98 3.93
CA ARG A 471 13.22 -12.08 2.50
C ARG A 471 12.07 -11.62 1.62
N ALA A 472 10.84 -12.07 1.89
CA ALA A 472 9.65 -11.69 1.12
C ALA A 472 9.40 -10.16 1.18
N VAL A 473 9.54 -9.57 2.37
CA VAL A 473 9.45 -8.11 2.58
C VAL A 473 10.51 -7.38 1.77
N LYS A 474 11.78 -7.81 1.84
CA LYS A 474 12.88 -7.17 1.10
C LYS A 474 12.71 -7.27 -0.41
N GLU A 475 12.25 -8.41 -0.92
CA GLU A 475 11.98 -8.61 -2.34
C GLU A 475 10.81 -7.75 -2.84
N SER A 476 9.71 -7.73 -2.09
CA SER A 476 8.54 -6.89 -2.39
C SER A 476 8.91 -5.41 -2.43
N LYS A 477 9.72 -4.93 -1.47
CA LYS A 477 10.23 -3.55 -1.46
C LYS A 477 11.10 -3.23 -2.68
N ASN A 478 12.05 -4.10 -3.03
CA ASN A 478 12.87 -3.92 -4.24
C ASN A 478 12.02 -3.87 -5.52
N ASN A 479 10.92 -4.63 -5.57
CA ASN A 479 9.98 -4.58 -6.68
C ASN A 479 9.13 -3.30 -6.65
N TYR A 480 8.72 -2.84 -5.48
CA TYR A 480 8.04 -1.56 -5.30
C TYR A 480 8.89 -0.39 -5.78
N GLU A 481 10.18 -0.36 -5.47
CA GLU A 481 11.08 0.69 -5.95
C GLU A 481 11.15 0.74 -7.48
N LYS A 482 11.17 -0.41 -8.16
CA LYS A 482 11.11 -0.47 -9.63
C LYS A 482 9.78 0.05 -10.17
N VAL A 483 8.67 -0.31 -9.53
CA VAL A 483 7.33 0.17 -9.92
C VAL A 483 7.20 1.66 -9.67
N ALA A 484 7.70 2.19 -8.55
CA ALA A 484 7.70 3.61 -8.23
C ALA A 484 8.56 4.42 -9.21
N GLN A 485 9.73 3.91 -9.59
CA GLN A 485 10.55 4.50 -10.64
C GLN A 485 9.83 4.52 -11.99
N ALA A 486 9.19 3.40 -12.38
CA ALA A 486 8.37 3.34 -13.59
C ALA A 486 7.19 4.34 -13.53
N GLN A 487 6.50 4.43 -12.40
CA GLN A 487 5.39 5.36 -12.20
C GLN A 487 5.87 6.82 -12.25
N ALA A 488 7.04 7.14 -11.70
CA ALA A 488 7.64 8.46 -11.80
C ALA A 488 7.96 8.84 -13.26
N THR A 489 8.38 7.88 -14.10
CA THR A 489 8.52 8.13 -15.54
C THR A 489 7.19 8.39 -16.23
N VAL A 490 6.12 7.70 -15.84
CA VAL A 490 4.77 7.93 -16.37
C VAL A 490 4.24 9.30 -15.97
N ASP A 491 4.39 9.67 -14.70
CA ASP A 491 3.94 10.98 -14.19
C ASP A 491 4.78 12.13 -14.77
N GLY A 492 6.06 11.93 -15.04
CA GLY A 492 6.89 12.89 -15.77
C GLY A 492 6.49 13.06 -17.25
N VAL A 493 5.84 12.06 -17.86
CA VAL A 493 5.33 12.10 -19.24
C VAL A 493 3.89 12.63 -19.31
N LYS A 494 3.15 12.70 -18.19
CA LYS A 494 1.83 13.33 -18.17
C LYS A 494 1.97 14.83 -18.40
N VAL A 495 1.71 15.26 -19.64
CA VAL A 495 1.72 16.67 -20.01
C VAL A 495 0.37 17.29 -19.69
N GLU A 496 0.37 18.45 -19.02
CA GLU A 496 -0.84 19.23 -18.81
C GLU A 496 -1.24 19.95 -20.13
N GLY A 497 -2.51 19.90 -20.48
CA GLY A 497 -3.06 20.50 -21.70
C GLY A 497 -3.57 19.48 -22.73
N ILE A 498 -4.73 19.78 -23.33
CA ILE A 498 -5.36 18.89 -24.33
C ILE A 498 -4.55 18.91 -25.64
N ASP A 499 -4.02 20.07 -26.03
CA ASP A 499 -3.32 20.25 -27.31
C ASP A 499 -1.93 19.60 -27.32
N THR A 500 -1.23 19.63 -26.19
CA THR A 500 0.07 18.96 -26.01
C THR A 500 -0.09 17.44 -26.03
N ASN A 501 -1.10 16.91 -25.32
CA ASN A 501 -1.44 15.49 -25.36
C ASN A 501 -1.88 15.04 -26.77
N PHE A 502 -2.62 15.87 -27.50
CA PHE A 502 -3.00 15.59 -28.88
C PHE A 502 -1.79 15.57 -29.83
N ALA A 503 -0.84 16.49 -29.66
CA ALA A 503 0.41 16.51 -30.44
C ALA A 503 1.27 15.27 -30.17
N VAL A 504 1.43 14.87 -28.91
CA VAL A 504 2.11 13.63 -28.51
C VAL A 504 1.42 12.41 -29.13
N MET A 505 0.09 12.33 -29.07
CA MET A 505 -0.68 11.24 -29.66
C MET A 505 -0.48 11.17 -31.18
N LYS A 506 -0.48 12.30 -31.88
CA LYS A 506 -0.26 12.35 -33.33
C LYS A 506 1.12 11.82 -33.72
N GLU A 507 2.16 12.17 -32.96
CA GLU A 507 3.52 11.71 -33.21
C GLU A 507 3.66 10.20 -32.92
N LEU A 508 3.07 9.72 -31.82
CA LEU A 508 3.06 8.28 -31.48
C LEU A 508 2.24 7.44 -32.48
N LEU A 509 1.16 7.99 -33.03
CA LEU A 509 0.34 7.32 -34.05
C LEU A 509 0.90 7.49 -35.47
N PHE A 510 1.90 8.34 -35.69
CA PHE A 510 2.46 8.59 -37.02
C PHE A 510 2.84 7.30 -37.78
N PRO A 511 3.50 6.30 -37.16
CA PRO A 511 3.81 5.04 -37.84
C PRO A 511 2.55 4.27 -38.29
N PHE A 512 1.49 4.27 -37.46
CA PHE A 512 0.23 3.62 -37.78
C PHE A 512 -0.56 4.39 -38.85
N MET A 513 -0.52 5.72 -38.81
CA MET A 513 -1.13 6.57 -39.84
C MET A 513 -0.47 6.35 -41.20
N GLU A 514 0.85 6.21 -41.24
CA GLU A 514 1.59 5.98 -42.49
C GLU A 514 1.34 4.55 -43.03
N LEU A 515 1.30 3.55 -42.15
CA LEU A 515 0.84 2.20 -42.50
C LEU A 515 -0.61 2.22 -43.03
N GLY A 516 -1.50 2.95 -42.38
CA GLY A 516 -2.89 3.12 -42.80
C GLY A 516 -3.01 3.72 -44.19
N LYS A 517 -2.26 4.79 -44.49
CA LYS A 517 -2.19 5.39 -45.84
C LYS A 517 -1.69 4.39 -46.88
N CYS A 518 -0.68 3.60 -46.56
CA CYS A 518 -0.15 2.57 -47.46
C CYS A 518 -1.20 1.47 -47.74
N LEU A 519 -1.95 1.03 -46.72
CA LEU A 519 -3.05 0.07 -46.91
C LEU A 519 -4.20 0.67 -47.73
N LEU A 520 -4.51 1.95 -47.52
CA LEU A 520 -5.50 2.69 -48.30
C LEU A 520 -5.09 2.84 -49.77
N SER A 521 -3.82 3.18 -50.05
CA SER A 521 -3.33 3.29 -51.43
C SER A 521 -3.37 1.95 -52.16
N LEU A 522 -3.10 0.84 -51.45
CA LEU A 522 -3.28 -0.53 -51.96
C LEU A 522 -4.76 -0.87 -52.20
N ALA A 523 -5.67 -0.47 -51.29
CA ALA A 523 -7.10 -0.74 -51.44
C ALA A 523 -7.77 0.09 -52.54
N PHE A 524 -7.29 1.31 -52.79
CA PHE A 524 -7.75 2.19 -53.86
C PHE A 524 -7.06 1.93 -55.21
N TRP A 525 -6.11 0.98 -55.27
CA TRP A 525 -5.36 0.64 -56.48
C TRP A 525 -4.63 1.84 -57.10
N GLU A 526 -4.05 2.72 -56.27
CA GLU A 526 -3.26 3.87 -56.75
C GLU A 526 -2.02 3.39 -57.54
N ASP A 527 -1.38 2.32 -57.07
CA ASP A 527 -0.36 1.57 -57.81
C ASP A 527 -0.91 0.17 -58.15
N PRO A 528 -1.34 -0.07 -59.40
CA PRO A 528 -2.01 -1.31 -59.78
C PRO A 528 -1.14 -2.55 -59.61
N MET A 529 0.17 -2.44 -59.83
CA MET A 529 1.08 -3.59 -59.77
C MET A 529 1.34 -4.02 -58.33
N LYS A 530 1.59 -3.05 -57.42
CA LYS A 530 1.77 -3.36 -56.00
C LYS A 530 0.50 -3.91 -55.37
N SER A 531 -0.65 -3.35 -55.73
CA SER A 531 -1.96 -3.79 -55.24
C SER A 531 -2.31 -5.21 -55.71
N LEU A 532 -1.98 -5.54 -56.96
CA LEU A 532 -2.18 -6.89 -57.51
C LEU A 532 -1.28 -7.92 -56.82
N VAL A 533 0.01 -7.61 -56.65
CA VAL A 533 0.96 -8.50 -55.94
C VAL A 533 0.52 -8.70 -54.49
N PHE A 534 0.17 -7.63 -53.78
CA PHE A 534 -0.35 -7.70 -52.41
C PHE A 534 -1.61 -8.58 -52.33
N CYS A 535 -2.59 -8.34 -53.20
CA CYS A 535 -3.82 -9.11 -53.23
C CYS A 535 -3.55 -10.59 -53.54
N GLY A 536 -2.68 -10.90 -54.50
CA GLY A 536 -2.30 -12.26 -54.87
C GLY A 536 -1.61 -13.03 -53.73
N VAL A 537 -0.65 -12.40 -53.05
CA VAL A 537 0.07 -13.01 -51.93
C VAL A 537 -0.87 -13.30 -50.76
N PHE A 538 -1.72 -12.35 -50.37
CA PHE A 538 -2.67 -12.56 -49.27
C PHE A 538 -3.75 -13.60 -49.62
N THR A 539 -4.24 -13.60 -50.87
CA THR A 539 -5.16 -14.64 -51.37
C THR A 539 -4.51 -16.02 -51.26
N TYR A 540 -3.23 -16.15 -51.63
CA TYR A 540 -2.47 -17.40 -51.50
C TYR A 540 -2.33 -17.86 -50.02
N ILE A 541 -1.99 -16.94 -49.12
CA ILE A 541 -1.85 -17.21 -47.67
C ILE A 541 -3.19 -17.69 -47.07
N ILE A 542 -4.30 -17.03 -47.43
CA ILE A 542 -5.65 -17.39 -46.96
C ILE A 542 -6.06 -18.77 -47.52
N CYS A 543 -5.85 -19.03 -48.82
CA CYS A 543 -6.18 -20.31 -49.45
C CYS A 543 -5.41 -21.50 -48.85
N ARG A 544 -4.14 -21.30 -48.47
CA ARG A 544 -3.32 -22.32 -47.80
C ARG A 544 -3.65 -22.49 -46.31
N GLY A 545 -4.48 -21.62 -45.73
CA GLY A 545 -4.79 -21.62 -44.30
C GLY A 545 -3.61 -21.19 -43.44
N TRP A 546 -2.67 -20.41 -43.97
CA TRP A 546 -1.44 -20.00 -43.29
C TRP A 546 -1.60 -18.75 -42.42
N LEU A 547 -2.81 -18.24 -42.27
CA LEU A 547 -3.10 -17.02 -41.52
C LEU A 547 -2.58 -17.07 -40.08
N SER A 548 -2.72 -18.22 -39.41
CA SER A 548 -2.22 -18.45 -38.05
C SER A 548 -0.69 -18.43 -37.97
N TYR A 549 -0.01 -19.04 -38.95
CA TYR A 549 1.46 -19.05 -39.01
C TYR A 549 2.02 -17.68 -39.37
N ALA A 550 1.36 -16.92 -40.24
CA ALA A 550 1.75 -15.55 -40.56
C ALA A 550 1.64 -14.62 -39.34
N PHE A 551 0.56 -14.77 -38.56
CA PHE A 551 0.40 -14.04 -37.30
C PHE A 551 1.48 -14.42 -36.27
N ALA A 552 1.75 -15.72 -36.11
CA ALA A 552 2.82 -16.20 -35.23
C ALA A 552 4.20 -15.67 -35.66
N LEU A 553 4.52 -15.68 -36.96
CA LEU A 553 5.78 -15.16 -37.50
C LEU A 553 5.93 -13.66 -37.23
N MET A 554 4.86 -12.87 -37.36
CA MET A 554 4.88 -11.44 -37.02
C MET A 554 5.18 -11.20 -35.54
N LEU A 555 4.58 -11.98 -34.63
CA LEU A 555 4.88 -11.89 -33.20
C LEU A 555 6.35 -12.25 -32.90
N VAL A 556 6.87 -13.31 -33.53
CA VAL A 556 8.28 -13.71 -33.40
C VAL A 556 9.19 -12.61 -33.95
N PHE A 557 8.87 -12.01 -35.09
CA PHE A 557 9.64 -10.90 -35.66
C PHE A 557 9.67 -9.68 -34.73
N ILE A 558 8.53 -9.30 -34.14
CA ILE A 558 8.46 -8.22 -33.15
C ILE A 558 9.34 -8.55 -31.94
N ALA A 559 9.29 -9.77 -31.43
CA ALA A 559 10.11 -10.20 -30.30
C ALA A 559 11.62 -10.17 -30.63
N VAL A 560 12.01 -10.69 -31.80
CA VAL A 560 13.41 -10.65 -32.28
C VAL A 560 13.87 -9.20 -32.46
N PHE A 561 13.02 -8.34 -33.03
CA PHE A 561 13.32 -6.92 -33.17
C PHE A 561 13.52 -6.25 -31.81
N MET A 562 12.69 -6.55 -30.80
CA MET A 562 12.88 -6.06 -29.42
C MET A 562 14.21 -6.52 -28.80
N VAL A 563 14.62 -7.77 -29.03
CA VAL A 563 15.90 -8.30 -28.52
C VAL A 563 17.08 -7.65 -29.24
N LEU A 564 16.99 -7.49 -30.56
CA LEU A 564 18.03 -6.84 -31.36
C LEU A 564 18.17 -5.38 -30.97
N THR A 565 17.08 -4.62 -30.86
CA THR A 565 17.13 -3.21 -30.42
C THR A 565 17.73 -3.11 -29.03
N ARG A 566 17.36 -4.01 -28.10
CA ARG A 566 17.99 -4.08 -26.77
C ARG A 566 19.49 -4.34 -26.83
N TYR A 567 19.96 -5.22 -27.71
CA TYR A 567 21.39 -5.52 -27.89
C TYR A 567 22.14 -4.32 -28.48
N PHE A 568 21.58 -3.65 -29.49
CA PHE A 568 22.17 -2.48 -30.13
C PHE A 568 22.04 -1.18 -29.32
N SER A 569 21.13 -1.12 -28.34
CA SER A 569 20.91 0.06 -27.48
C SER A 569 21.71 0.04 -26.18
N GLN A 570 22.48 -1.01 -25.89
CA GLN A 570 23.39 -1.06 -24.73
C GLN A 570 24.49 0.01 -24.87
N GLY A 571 24.19 1.24 -24.45
CA GLY A 571 25.12 2.37 -24.43
C GLY A 571 24.58 3.71 -24.96
N LYS A 572 23.36 3.77 -25.52
CA LYS A 572 22.75 5.05 -25.96
C LYS A 572 21.55 5.39 -25.07
N SER A 573 21.52 6.63 -24.57
CA SER A 573 20.33 7.20 -23.96
C SER A 573 19.18 7.15 -24.97
N ILE A 574 18.01 6.72 -24.48
CA ILE A 574 16.77 6.64 -25.23
C ILE A 574 16.59 7.97 -25.97
N HIS A 575 16.48 7.93 -27.30
CA HIS A 575 16.21 9.13 -28.08
C HIS A 575 14.86 9.69 -27.63
N GLU A 576 14.89 10.82 -26.94
CA GLU A 576 13.69 11.56 -26.54
C GLU A 576 12.83 11.83 -27.78
N VAL A 577 11.55 11.47 -27.71
CA VAL A 577 10.59 11.77 -28.78
C VAL A 577 10.42 13.29 -28.81
N LYS A 578 11.10 13.95 -29.75
CA LYS A 578 11.03 15.41 -29.92
C LYS A 578 9.69 15.79 -30.52
N VAL A 579 8.72 16.06 -29.67
CA VAL A 579 7.45 16.67 -30.07
C VAL A 579 7.66 18.18 -30.21
N LEU A 580 7.46 18.72 -31.41
CA LEU A 580 7.38 20.16 -31.60
C LEU A 580 6.10 20.64 -30.92
N ALA A 581 6.24 21.41 -29.84
CA ALA A 581 5.10 22.02 -29.18
C ALA A 581 4.35 22.91 -30.20
N PRO A 582 3.02 22.78 -30.35
CA PRO A 582 2.26 23.69 -31.18
C PRO A 582 2.40 25.13 -30.66
N PRO A 583 2.29 26.15 -31.53
CA PRO A 583 2.34 27.55 -31.11
C PRO A 583 1.26 27.82 -30.04
N ALA A 584 1.57 28.67 -29.06
CA ALA A 584 0.66 29.01 -27.98
C ALA A 584 -0.65 29.60 -28.56
N MET A 585 -1.74 28.83 -28.46
CA MET A 585 -3.08 29.30 -28.83
C MET A 585 -3.62 30.24 -27.76
N ASN A 586 -4.32 31.29 -28.18
CA ASN A 586 -5.06 32.14 -27.25
C ASN A 586 -6.23 31.36 -26.62
N THR A 587 -6.65 31.74 -25.41
CA THR A 587 -7.78 31.08 -24.69
C THR A 587 -9.06 30.97 -25.53
N MET A 588 -9.29 31.92 -26.43
CA MET A 588 -10.40 31.92 -27.39
C MET A 588 -10.23 30.89 -28.52
N GLU A 589 -9.02 30.71 -29.04
CA GLU A 589 -8.74 29.71 -30.09
C GLU A 589 -8.83 28.29 -29.54
N GLN A 590 -8.41 28.10 -28.29
CA GLN A 590 -8.53 26.83 -27.58
C GLN A 590 -10.00 26.46 -27.34
N LEU A 591 -10.82 27.42 -26.90
CA LEU A 591 -12.27 27.23 -26.78
C LEU A 591 -12.92 26.93 -28.12
N LEU A 592 -12.49 27.57 -29.20
CA LEU A 592 -13.02 27.34 -30.54
C LEU A 592 -12.63 25.96 -31.07
N ALA A 593 -11.39 25.51 -30.85
CA ALA A 593 -10.93 24.17 -31.19
C ALA A 593 -11.72 23.09 -30.43
N VAL A 594 -11.94 23.27 -29.12
CA VAL A 594 -12.77 22.37 -28.31
C VAL A 594 -14.22 22.39 -28.78
N GLN A 595 -14.79 23.57 -29.05
CA GLN A 595 -16.16 23.70 -29.54
C GLN A 595 -16.34 23.05 -30.92
N ASN A 596 -15.35 23.15 -31.81
CA ASN A 596 -15.37 22.51 -33.12
C ASN A 596 -15.19 20.99 -33.02
N ALA A 597 -14.39 20.51 -32.06
CA ALA A 597 -14.29 19.07 -31.78
C ALA A 597 -15.59 18.51 -31.19
N ILE A 598 -16.22 19.24 -30.26
CA ILE A 598 -17.52 18.88 -29.68
C ILE A 598 -18.61 18.87 -30.75
N SER A 599 -18.65 19.87 -31.63
CA SER A 599 -19.66 19.92 -32.71
C SER A 599 -19.46 18.79 -33.73
N GLN A 600 -18.21 18.44 -34.06
CA GLN A 600 -17.91 17.27 -34.89
C GLN A 600 -18.34 15.96 -34.21
N ALA A 601 -18.04 15.80 -32.92
CA ALA A 601 -18.47 14.64 -32.15
C ALA A 601 -19.99 14.55 -32.05
N GLU A 602 -20.67 15.68 -31.81
CA GLU A 602 -22.12 15.77 -31.80
C GLU A 602 -22.70 15.37 -33.17
N GLY A 603 -22.11 15.84 -34.26
CA GLY A 603 -22.49 15.43 -35.62
C GLY A 603 -22.36 13.92 -35.82
N ILE A 604 -21.25 13.31 -35.41
CA ILE A 604 -21.03 11.86 -35.49
C ILE A 604 -22.05 11.10 -34.63
N ILE A 605 -22.37 11.59 -33.42
CA ILE A 605 -23.36 10.99 -32.53
C ILE A 605 -24.76 11.10 -33.15
N GLN A 606 -25.10 12.26 -33.71
CA GLN A 606 -26.39 12.47 -34.39
C GLN A 606 -26.52 11.56 -35.61
N ASP A 607 -25.50 11.47 -36.46
CA ASP A 607 -25.46 10.56 -37.60
C ASP A 607 -25.58 9.10 -37.16
N GLY A 608 -24.85 8.72 -36.10
CA GLY A 608 -24.94 7.39 -35.49
C GLY A 608 -26.34 7.08 -34.93
N ASN A 609 -26.97 8.04 -34.26
CA ASN A 609 -28.33 7.92 -33.73
C ASN A 609 -29.35 7.76 -34.86
N VAL A 610 -29.20 8.50 -35.97
CA VAL A 610 -30.04 8.35 -37.16
C VAL A 610 -29.88 6.95 -37.76
N VAL A 611 -28.65 6.44 -37.88
CA VAL A 611 -28.39 5.08 -38.35
C VAL A 611 -29.04 4.03 -37.44
N LEU A 612 -28.88 4.16 -36.13
CA LEU A 612 -29.49 3.25 -35.14
C LEU A 612 -31.03 3.29 -35.19
N LEU A 613 -31.62 4.47 -35.34
CA LEU A 613 -33.07 4.62 -35.47
C LEU A 613 -33.61 4.00 -36.76
N LYS A 614 -32.86 4.08 -37.87
CA LYS A 614 -33.21 3.39 -39.12
C LYS A 614 -33.10 1.88 -38.99
N ILE A 615 -32.04 1.37 -38.36
CA ILE A 615 -31.88 -0.07 -38.08
C ILE A 615 -33.02 -0.56 -37.17
N ARG A 616 -33.35 0.20 -36.12
CA ARG A 616 -34.49 -0.09 -35.25
C ARG A 616 -35.80 -0.14 -36.04
N ALA A 617 -36.00 0.79 -36.98
CA ALA A 617 -37.19 0.80 -37.82
C ALA A 617 -37.29 -0.45 -38.73
N LEU A 618 -36.15 -0.92 -39.26
CA LEU A 618 -36.07 -2.16 -40.05
C LEU A 618 -36.32 -3.40 -39.19
N LEU A 619 -35.73 -3.46 -37.99
CA LEU A 619 -35.87 -4.61 -37.09
C LEU A 619 -37.28 -4.75 -36.52
N LEU A 620 -37.93 -3.63 -36.20
CA LEU A 620 -39.32 -3.60 -35.72
C LEU A 620 -40.35 -3.63 -36.86
N SER A 621 -39.90 -3.78 -38.12
CA SER A 621 -40.76 -3.82 -39.31
C SER A 621 -41.71 -2.62 -39.45
N LEU A 622 -41.30 -1.42 -39.02
CA LEU A 622 -42.12 -0.20 -39.21
C LEU A 622 -42.31 0.15 -40.68
N PHE A 623 -41.38 -0.29 -41.55
CA PHE A 623 -41.44 -0.13 -43.00
C PHE A 623 -41.39 -1.49 -43.69
N PRO A 624 -42.53 -2.16 -43.92
CA PRO A 624 -42.59 -3.58 -44.29
C PRO A 624 -41.82 -3.89 -45.58
N GLN A 625 -41.95 -3.05 -46.61
CA GLN A 625 -41.30 -3.28 -47.90
C GLN A 625 -39.76 -3.18 -47.86
N ALA A 626 -39.18 -2.39 -46.96
CA ALA A 626 -37.73 -2.30 -46.76
C ALA A 626 -37.23 -3.39 -45.82
N SER A 627 -38.03 -3.73 -44.81
CA SER A 627 -37.73 -4.73 -43.79
C SER A 627 -37.73 -6.15 -44.37
N GLU A 628 -38.66 -6.46 -45.28
CA GLU A 628 -38.69 -7.74 -46.01
C GLU A 628 -37.43 -7.94 -46.87
N LYS A 629 -37.02 -6.92 -47.64
CA LYS A 629 -35.79 -6.98 -48.44
C LYS A 629 -34.55 -7.18 -47.57
N PHE A 630 -34.51 -6.51 -46.42
CA PHE A 630 -33.44 -6.65 -45.44
C PHE A 630 -33.44 -8.06 -44.80
N ALA A 631 -34.60 -8.60 -44.44
CA ALA A 631 -34.75 -9.95 -43.90
C ALA A 631 -34.31 -11.03 -44.90
N VAL A 632 -34.70 -10.90 -46.16
CA VAL A 632 -34.23 -11.81 -47.24
C VAL A 632 -32.71 -11.74 -47.38
N ALA A 633 -32.12 -10.54 -47.37
CA ALA A 633 -30.66 -10.38 -47.42
C ALA A 633 -29.96 -11.03 -46.21
N LEU A 634 -30.53 -10.91 -45.00
CA LEU A 634 -30.01 -11.56 -43.80
C LEU A 634 -30.08 -13.09 -43.88
N VAL A 635 -31.19 -13.65 -44.39
CA VAL A 635 -31.33 -15.10 -44.58
C VAL A 635 -30.30 -15.62 -45.60
N VAL A 636 -30.12 -14.91 -46.72
CA VAL A 636 -29.08 -15.27 -47.71
C VAL A 636 -27.69 -15.23 -47.08
N ALA A 637 -27.36 -14.17 -46.34
CA ALA A 637 -26.08 -14.06 -45.64
C ALA A 637 -25.89 -15.20 -44.62
N ALA A 638 -26.93 -15.53 -43.84
CA ALA A 638 -26.90 -16.62 -42.87
C ALA A 638 -26.66 -17.99 -43.54
N LEU A 639 -27.33 -18.26 -44.68
CA LEU A 639 -27.11 -19.49 -45.45
C LEU A 639 -25.66 -19.55 -45.97
N THR A 640 -25.11 -18.44 -46.48
CA THR A 640 -23.71 -18.43 -46.93
C THR A 640 -22.72 -18.72 -45.80
N LEU A 641 -22.97 -18.19 -44.59
CA LEU A 641 -22.14 -18.44 -43.42
C LEU A 641 -22.27 -19.87 -42.89
N ALA A 642 -23.46 -20.47 -42.98
CA ALA A 642 -23.73 -21.83 -42.50
C ALA A 642 -23.13 -22.93 -43.40
N PHE A 643 -23.16 -22.73 -44.72
CA PHE A 643 -22.74 -23.76 -45.68
C PHE A 643 -21.30 -23.59 -46.20
N MET A 644 -20.73 -22.38 -46.10
CA MET A 644 -19.39 -22.11 -46.63
C MET A 644 -18.33 -22.19 -45.52
N PRO A 645 -17.25 -22.97 -45.67
CA PRO A 645 -16.18 -23.01 -44.67
C PRO A 645 -15.60 -21.62 -44.42
N SER A 646 -15.33 -21.30 -43.15
CA SER A 646 -14.91 -19.95 -42.70
C SER A 646 -13.71 -19.37 -43.47
N ARG A 647 -12.80 -20.22 -43.97
CA ARG A 647 -11.65 -19.82 -44.78
C ARG A 647 -12.05 -19.18 -46.12
N TYR A 648 -13.08 -19.71 -46.78
CA TYR A 648 -13.57 -19.17 -48.04
C TYR A 648 -14.43 -17.94 -47.84
N VAL A 649 -15.17 -17.86 -46.74
CA VAL A 649 -15.88 -16.63 -46.33
C VAL A 649 -14.86 -15.50 -46.10
N PHE A 650 -13.76 -15.77 -45.38
CA PHE A 650 -12.71 -14.80 -45.14
C PHE A 650 -12.01 -14.37 -46.44
N LEU A 651 -11.71 -15.32 -47.34
CA LEU A 651 -11.16 -15.04 -48.66
C LEU A 651 -12.08 -14.13 -49.49
N LEU A 652 -13.38 -14.42 -49.49
CA LEU A 652 -14.37 -13.67 -50.25
C LEU A 652 -14.52 -12.26 -49.70
N MET A 653 -14.54 -12.09 -48.38
CA MET A 653 -14.52 -10.78 -47.72
C MET A 653 -13.24 -9.98 -48.02
N PHE A 654 -12.08 -10.64 -47.99
CA PHE A 654 -10.79 -10.01 -48.31
C PHE A 654 -10.76 -9.52 -49.76
N LEU A 655 -11.12 -10.39 -50.71
CA LEU A 655 -11.19 -10.03 -52.13
C LEU A 655 -12.22 -8.93 -52.37
N GLU A 656 -13.38 -8.99 -51.72
CA GLU A 656 -14.40 -7.93 -51.84
C GLU A 656 -13.87 -6.58 -51.39
N MET A 657 -13.19 -6.54 -50.23
CA MET A 657 -12.66 -5.30 -49.67
C MET A 657 -11.52 -4.72 -50.52
N PHE A 658 -10.58 -5.55 -50.96
CA PHE A 658 -9.37 -5.08 -51.66
C PHE A 658 -9.52 -4.98 -53.18
N THR A 659 -10.48 -5.65 -53.82
CA THR A 659 -10.70 -5.52 -55.28
C THR A 659 -11.81 -4.53 -55.64
N ARG A 660 -12.47 -3.96 -54.64
CA ARG A 660 -13.65 -3.09 -54.78
C ARG A 660 -13.45 -1.93 -55.75
N TYR A 661 -12.29 -1.29 -55.67
CA TYR A 661 -11.89 -0.14 -56.47
C TYR A 661 -10.91 -0.49 -57.59
N SER A 662 -10.69 -1.79 -57.84
CA SER A 662 -9.83 -2.23 -58.94
C SER A 662 -10.31 -1.68 -60.28
N PRO A 663 -9.40 -1.42 -61.24
CA PRO A 663 -9.75 -0.77 -62.51
C PRO A 663 -10.89 -1.46 -63.26
N MET A 664 -10.95 -2.79 -63.20
CA MET A 664 -11.98 -3.60 -63.88
C MET A 664 -13.33 -3.56 -63.17
N ARG A 665 -13.36 -3.41 -61.85
CA ARG A 665 -14.58 -3.56 -61.04
C ARG A 665 -15.15 -2.23 -60.55
N ARG A 666 -14.34 -1.17 -60.51
CA ARG A 666 -14.69 0.15 -59.99
C ARG A 666 -16.02 0.69 -60.50
N ALA A 667 -16.24 0.68 -61.82
CA ALA A 667 -17.48 1.19 -62.42
C ALA A 667 -18.73 0.39 -61.99
N SER A 668 -18.60 -0.92 -61.78
CA SER A 668 -19.69 -1.76 -61.29
C SER A 668 -19.96 -1.51 -59.81
N THR A 669 -18.91 -1.36 -59.01
CA THR A 669 -19.02 -1.12 -57.57
C THR A 669 -19.61 0.25 -57.28
N GLU A 670 -19.19 1.29 -57.99
CA GLU A 670 -19.73 2.65 -57.81
C GLU A 670 -21.23 2.69 -58.12
N ARG A 671 -21.70 1.98 -59.17
CA ARG A 671 -23.14 1.82 -59.44
C ARG A 671 -23.86 1.10 -58.30
N TRP A 672 -23.30 0.01 -57.79
CA TRP A 672 -23.89 -0.76 -56.69
C TRP A 672 -23.95 0.04 -55.38
N MET A 673 -22.86 0.74 -55.04
CA MET A 673 -22.82 1.65 -53.88
C MET A 673 -23.82 2.78 -54.01
N ARG A 674 -24.01 3.32 -55.22
CA ARG A 674 -24.99 4.37 -55.46
C ARG A 674 -26.41 3.85 -55.19
N ARG A 675 -26.76 2.68 -55.72
CA ARG A 675 -28.07 2.03 -55.45
C ARG A 675 -28.28 1.69 -53.98
N LEU A 676 -27.25 1.19 -53.30
CA LEU A 676 -27.30 0.92 -51.85
C LEU A 676 -27.48 2.20 -51.05
N ARG A 677 -26.82 3.28 -51.43
CA ARG A 677 -26.93 4.60 -50.80
C ARG A 677 -28.32 5.21 -51.04
N GLU A 678 -28.84 5.13 -52.26
CA GLU A 678 -30.20 5.56 -52.62
C GLU A 678 -31.24 4.76 -51.81
N TRP A 679 -31.06 3.44 -51.70
CA TRP A 679 -31.90 2.60 -50.85
C TRP A 679 -31.78 2.98 -49.37
N TRP A 680 -30.57 3.18 -48.84
CA TRP A 680 -30.34 3.57 -47.45
C TRP A 680 -30.95 4.93 -47.09
N PHE A 681 -30.88 5.90 -48.01
CA PHE A 681 -31.51 7.21 -47.82
C PHE A 681 -33.03 7.16 -47.93
N SER A 682 -33.59 6.22 -48.69
CA SER A 682 -35.04 6.04 -48.80
C SER A 682 -35.72 5.53 -47.52
N ILE A 683 -34.96 4.97 -46.57
CA ILE A 683 -35.48 4.45 -45.30
C ILE A 683 -35.65 5.60 -44.29
N PRO A 684 -36.86 5.86 -43.77
CA PRO A 684 -37.06 6.87 -42.73
C PRO A 684 -36.52 6.41 -41.37
N ALA A 685 -36.12 7.35 -40.51
CA ALA A 685 -35.77 7.05 -39.12
C ALA A 685 -37.02 6.80 -38.28
N ALA A 686 -36.95 5.90 -37.30
CA ALA A 686 -38.04 5.70 -36.34
C ALA A 686 -38.35 7.00 -35.57
N PRO A 687 -39.63 7.36 -35.37
CA PRO A 687 -39.99 8.57 -34.64
C PRO A 687 -39.56 8.46 -33.17
N VAL A 688 -39.00 9.53 -32.63
CA VAL A 688 -38.58 9.63 -31.22
C VAL A 688 -39.37 10.75 -30.56
N ILE A 689 -40.09 10.42 -29.49
CA ILE A 689 -40.74 11.42 -28.63
C ILE A 689 -39.81 11.64 -27.43
N LEU A 690 -39.29 12.86 -27.31
CA LEU A 690 -38.51 13.26 -26.14
C LEU A 690 -39.50 13.74 -25.07
N GLU A 691 -39.86 12.86 -24.16
CA GLU A 691 -40.55 13.30 -22.94
C GLU A 691 -39.55 14.08 -22.08
N ARG A 692 -39.65 15.41 -22.15
CA ARG A 692 -39.04 16.28 -21.14
C ARG A 692 -39.95 16.24 -19.92
N GLU A 693 -39.43 15.81 -18.78
CA GLU A 693 -40.14 15.92 -17.50
C GLU A 693 -40.67 17.36 -17.36
N LYS A 694 -41.98 17.48 -17.15
CA LYS A 694 -42.60 18.78 -16.86
C LYS A 694 -42.02 19.25 -15.53
N GLU A 695 -41.16 20.27 -15.57
CA GLU A 695 -40.90 21.09 -14.39
C GLU A 695 -42.25 21.59 -13.85
N GLU A 696 -42.71 21.00 -12.75
CA GLU A 696 -43.81 21.52 -11.98
C GLU A 696 -43.42 22.91 -11.47
N LYS A 697 -43.80 23.95 -12.23
CA LYS A 697 -43.89 25.31 -11.71
C LYS A 697 -44.93 25.30 -10.58
N LYS A 698 -44.46 25.10 -9.35
CA LYS A 698 -45.22 25.46 -8.14
C LYS A 698 -45.57 26.94 -8.22
N LYS A 699 -46.81 27.24 -8.62
CA LYS A 699 -47.48 28.49 -8.28
C LYS A 699 -48.14 28.31 -6.92
N LYS A 700 -47.62 29.01 -5.92
CA LYS A 700 -48.44 29.86 -5.06
C LYS A 700 -47.67 31.14 -4.80
#